data_AF-Q38FQ8-F1
#
_entry.id   AF-Q38FQ8-F1
#
_cell.length_a   1.000
_cell.length_b   1.000
_cell.length_c   1.000
_cell.angle_alpha   90.00
_cell.angle_beta   90.00
_cell.angle_gamma   90.00
#
_symmetry.space_group_name_H-M   'P 1'
#
loop_
_entity.id
_entity.type
_entity.pdbx_description
1 polymer ?
#
loop_
_entity_poly.entity_id
_entity_poly.type
_entity_poly.pdbx_seq_one_letter_code
_entity_poly.pdbx_strand_id
1 'polypeptide(L)'
;MYKKALHSFFLKVHPDFFHHNRSQQTVNESSVARLNELLSWAKAFKSGHLQPPPSSSFTLTFYRKPDDNMGNGETRREGSGSPVSSLVGRSMGDGSLSPTIIQSTFELPSNFAPSDNHRGTVERAVNKFLRDLLRRAACIDSVTESISEAEDATAARAEAKPLRRRPRGSQHRGAPTGPKSLLDEAVESMTVQWSLTPAPTLQELIEADQILFSRDLSPLQSAAALSTLQRHLGELNYSAWESMPVIVSNQFSIGDLTGTITIPWDFTPEQFHSFMAHNEKGVAHCREVATQYASTIEQLIAELCTALELDDILVSCSHQDALRLMELLHRNRELLIQYGLSKLTLEVGNRHATRANGVVIINCSLTSEQLRPWLKAISPKLPLQQRLYELSKQMLESTLWHLKEFRTMVEPGGVDAFSNDCTYAERLQWSKELFRIGPSLAPWDWSEMTFVLSPDVDIDWANGLLALPYNFDGDALVRYVEEVQQEAKSRKREELLAASAMQREEEERRRKQQHDEELMVECQEKGERSGDDSPTVAERMRHLYRQTNPHMDEYLASSNSRVDTLPVERPLSHAVTFNSDAEAEDQLKWEGFYAEPYVDQVPTSDIDDMAHTFMLTNRWHREEAAKKMLDQLRGTYGKKSRRFEYQKMGDVLEINNAKVQPKGFPTLTRGIKPGF
;
A
#
# COMPACT_ATOMS: atom_id res chain seq x y z
N MET A 1 -28.16 28.50 12.91
CA MET A 1 -28.25 29.90 13.37
C MET A 1 -26.88 30.46 13.72
N TYR A 2 -26.09 29.74 14.52
CA TYR A 2 -24.79 30.13 15.04
C TYR A 2 -23.62 29.75 14.12
N LYS A 3 -23.85 28.94 13.07
CA LYS A 3 -22.84 28.48 12.09
C LYS A 3 -21.86 29.56 11.60
N LYS A 4 -22.35 30.76 11.23
CA LYS A 4 -21.47 31.86 10.77
C LYS A 4 -20.59 32.42 11.89
N ALA A 5 -21.13 32.57 13.09
CA ALA A 5 -20.40 33.07 14.25
C ALA A 5 -19.33 32.07 14.71
N LEU A 6 -19.67 30.77 14.78
CA LEU A 6 -18.74 29.69 15.10
C LEU A 6 -17.64 29.55 14.05
N HIS A 7 -17.99 29.58 12.77
CA HIS A 7 -17.01 29.56 11.68
C HIS A 7 -16.03 30.74 11.78
N SER A 8 -16.53 31.96 12.00
CA SER A 8 -15.66 33.13 12.18
C SER A 8 -14.83 33.06 13.47
N PHE A 9 -15.33 32.42 14.52
CA PHE A 9 -14.58 32.23 15.76
C PHE A 9 -13.41 31.28 15.54
N PHE A 10 -13.66 30.08 15.04
CA PHE A 10 -12.59 29.11 14.78
C PHE A 10 -11.57 29.64 13.78
N LEU A 11 -11.99 30.33 12.71
CA LEU A 11 -11.05 30.97 11.77
C LEU A 11 -10.07 31.95 12.45
N LYS A 12 -10.48 32.64 13.53
CA LYS A 12 -9.63 33.62 14.24
C LYS A 12 -8.68 33.01 15.26
N VAL A 13 -9.04 31.86 15.83
CA VAL A 13 -8.33 31.25 16.97
C VAL A 13 -7.73 29.88 16.65
N HIS A 14 -7.94 29.35 15.45
CA HIS A 14 -7.41 28.03 15.07
C HIS A 14 -5.87 28.05 15.15
N PRO A 15 -5.25 27.05 15.79
CA PRO A 15 -3.80 27.03 16.00
C PRO A 15 -3.00 27.09 14.70
N ASP A 16 -3.48 26.48 13.63
CA ASP A 16 -2.80 26.47 12.33
C ASP A 16 -2.48 27.87 11.79
N PHE A 17 -3.20 28.92 12.19
CA PHE A 17 -2.88 30.28 11.73
C PHE A 17 -1.73 30.96 12.52
N PHE A 18 -1.20 30.32 13.55
CA PHE A 18 -0.20 30.89 14.48
C PHE A 18 1.21 30.32 14.30
N HIS A 19 1.64 30.03 13.07
CA HIS A 19 2.97 29.48 12.77
C HIS A 19 4.14 30.34 13.27
N HIS A 20 3.96 31.66 13.38
CA HIS A 20 5.01 32.57 13.83
C HIS A 20 5.29 32.50 15.33
N ASN A 21 4.35 31.99 16.14
CA ASN A 21 4.54 31.88 17.58
C ASN A 21 3.99 30.56 18.10
N ARG A 22 4.90 29.57 18.24
CA ARG A 22 4.56 28.22 18.70
C ARG A 22 3.91 28.21 20.07
N SER A 23 4.29 29.11 20.99
CA SER A 23 3.64 29.18 22.32
C SER A 23 2.15 29.54 22.21
N GLN A 24 1.78 30.45 21.31
CA GLN A 24 0.38 30.81 21.07
C GLN A 24 -0.37 29.67 20.38
N GLN A 25 0.27 29.02 19.41
CA GLN A 25 -0.26 27.85 18.73
C GLN A 25 -0.57 26.73 19.72
N THR A 26 0.38 26.33 20.58
CA THR A 26 0.18 25.27 21.59
C THR A 26 -0.89 25.64 22.62
N VAL A 27 -0.96 26.90 23.05
CA VAL A 27 -2.07 27.35 23.93
C VAL A 27 -3.41 27.22 23.21
N ASN A 28 -3.50 27.60 21.93
CA ASN A 28 -4.72 27.44 21.15
C ASN A 28 -5.07 25.96 20.92
N GLU A 29 -4.11 25.09 20.58
CA GLU A 29 -4.31 23.64 20.47
C GLU A 29 -4.88 23.07 21.77
N SER A 30 -4.27 23.41 22.92
CA SER A 30 -4.74 22.96 24.24
C SER A 30 -6.16 23.45 24.55
N SER A 31 -6.49 24.68 24.16
CA SER A 31 -7.80 25.27 24.40
C SER A 31 -8.87 24.70 23.46
N VAL A 32 -8.53 24.40 22.20
CA VAL A 32 -9.38 23.68 21.26
C VAL A 32 -9.65 22.25 21.76
N ALA A 33 -8.62 21.55 22.25
CA ALA A 33 -8.77 20.19 22.80
C ALA A 33 -9.68 20.17 24.02
N ARG A 34 -9.47 21.06 24.99
CA ARG A 34 -10.34 21.19 26.18
C ARG A 34 -11.76 21.61 25.80
N LEU A 35 -11.93 22.48 24.80
CA LEU A 35 -13.24 22.84 24.29
C LEU A 35 -13.94 21.64 23.65
N ASN A 36 -13.22 20.83 22.86
CA ASN A 36 -13.76 19.63 22.23
C ASN A 36 -14.16 18.57 23.28
N GLU A 37 -13.37 18.39 24.34
CA GLU A 37 -13.70 17.52 25.46
C GLU A 37 -14.95 17.99 26.20
N LEU A 38 -15.06 19.30 26.49
CA LEU A 38 -16.26 19.90 27.09
C LEU A 38 -17.50 19.67 26.23
N LEU A 39 -17.41 19.91 24.92
CA LEU A 39 -18.52 19.71 23.98
C LEU A 39 -18.91 18.24 23.85
N SER A 40 -17.93 17.33 23.87
CA SER A 40 -18.14 15.88 23.84
C SER A 40 -18.85 15.40 25.11
N TRP A 41 -18.41 15.85 26.28
CA TRP A 41 -19.08 15.60 27.55
C TRP A 41 -20.50 16.15 27.56
N ALA A 42 -20.71 17.39 27.13
CA ALA A 42 -22.03 18.00 27.07
C ALA A 42 -23.00 17.24 26.14
N LYS A 43 -22.50 16.77 24.99
CA LYS A 43 -23.25 15.91 24.07
C LYS A 43 -23.59 14.55 24.70
N ALA A 44 -22.64 13.93 25.40
CA ALA A 44 -22.87 12.68 26.13
C ALA A 44 -23.95 12.88 27.22
N PHE A 45 -23.88 13.97 27.98
CA PHE A 45 -24.86 14.32 29.01
C PHE A 45 -26.25 14.55 28.42
N LYS A 46 -26.34 15.22 27.26
CA LYS A 46 -27.59 15.42 26.50
C LYS A 46 -28.17 14.11 25.95
N SER A 47 -27.31 13.16 25.56
CA SER A 47 -27.72 11.84 25.03
C SER A 47 -28.21 10.85 26.09
N GLY A 48 -27.98 11.13 27.38
CA GLY A 48 -28.40 10.29 28.50
C GLY A 48 -27.26 9.58 29.23
N HIS A 49 -26.03 9.64 28.73
CA HIS A 49 -24.85 9.11 29.40
C HIS A 49 -24.27 10.14 30.38
N LEU A 50 -24.73 10.08 31.63
CA LEU A 50 -24.41 11.05 32.67
C LEU A 50 -23.07 10.72 33.36
N GLN A 51 -21.96 11.04 32.71
CA GLN A 51 -20.62 10.96 33.30
C GLN A 51 -20.25 12.29 34.01
N PRO A 52 -19.41 12.25 35.05
CA PRO A 52 -18.86 13.47 35.65
C PRO A 52 -18.01 14.25 34.63
N PRO A 53 -18.03 15.59 34.65
CA PRO A 53 -17.17 16.39 33.78
C PRO A 53 -15.69 16.26 34.19
N PRO A 54 -14.74 16.46 33.26
CA PRO A 54 -13.31 16.50 33.56
C PRO A 54 -12.94 17.60 34.56
N SER A 55 -13.65 18.74 34.50
CA SER A 55 -13.49 19.85 35.43
C SER A 55 -14.81 20.59 35.61
N SER A 56 -15.13 20.96 36.86
CA SER A 56 -16.30 21.76 37.22
C SER A 56 -16.11 23.25 36.95
N SER A 57 -14.86 23.72 36.89
CA SER A 57 -14.52 25.10 36.56
C SER A 57 -13.11 25.22 35.99
N PHE A 58 -12.97 25.86 34.84
CA PHE A 58 -11.65 26.11 34.23
C PHE A 58 -11.69 27.34 33.33
N THR A 59 -10.52 27.93 33.08
CA THR A 59 -10.38 29.08 32.18
C THR A 59 -9.71 28.62 30.89
N LEU A 60 -10.35 28.90 29.75
CA LEU A 60 -9.76 28.74 28.42
C LEU A 60 -9.15 30.06 27.95
N THR A 61 -7.99 29.96 27.32
CA THR A 61 -7.28 31.11 26.75
C THR A 61 -7.04 30.85 25.27
N PHE A 62 -7.54 31.75 24.43
CA PHE A 62 -7.26 31.75 23.00
C PHE A 62 -6.49 33.02 22.62
N TYR A 63 -5.50 32.87 21.76
CA TYR A 63 -4.92 33.97 21.02
C TYR A 63 -5.73 34.19 19.75
N ARG A 64 -5.97 35.45 19.41
CA ARG A 64 -6.62 35.88 18.17
C ARG A 64 -5.59 36.50 17.25
N LYS A 65 -5.61 36.10 15.97
CA LYS A 65 -4.80 36.74 14.93
C LYS A 65 -5.22 38.23 14.82
N PRO A 66 -4.28 39.20 14.80
CA PRO A 66 -4.64 40.56 14.45
C PRO A 66 -5.31 40.56 13.07
N ASP A 67 -6.51 41.12 12.96
CA ASP A 67 -7.21 41.18 11.67
C ASP A 67 -6.32 42.00 10.71
N ASP A 68 -6.00 41.48 9.52
CA ASP A 68 -5.27 42.19 8.44
C ASP A 68 -6.06 43.41 7.88
N ASN A 69 -7.12 43.85 8.57
CA ASN A 69 -8.12 44.82 8.13
C ASN A 69 -7.84 46.28 8.49
N MET A 70 -6.66 46.61 9.00
CA MET A 70 -6.25 48.03 9.19
C MET A 70 -5.71 48.70 7.90
N GLY A 71 -5.79 48.03 6.74
CA GLY A 71 -5.22 48.52 5.47
C GLY A 71 -6.18 49.08 4.42
N ASN A 72 -7.51 48.97 4.57
CA ASN A 72 -8.46 49.35 3.50
C ASN A 72 -9.75 49.95 4.05
N GLY A 73 -9.78 51.27 4.19
CA GLY A 73 -10.93 52.04 4.69
C GLY A 73 -10.83 53.50 4.30
N GLU A 74 -10.89 53.74 3.00
CA GLU A 74 -10.94 55.05 2.35
C GLU A 74 -12.00 56.00 2.96
N THR A 75 -11.53 57.20 3.32
CA THR A 75 -12.18 58.52 3.15
C THR A 75 -13.72 58.64 3.24
N ARG A 76 -14.18 59.27 4.33
CA ARG A 76 -15.26 60.30 4.35
C ARG A 76 -15.19 61.06 5.69
N ARG A 77 -14.44 62.17 5.75
CA ARG A 77 -14.92 63.57 5.73
C ARG A 77 -16.08 63.84 6.70
N GLU A 78 -15.80 64.49 7.84
CA GLU A 78 -16.26 65.85 8.21
C GLU A 78 -16.07 66.16 9.71
N GLY A 79 -15.55 67.36 10.02
CA GLY A 79 -15.60 68.00 11.34
C GLY A 79 -14.36 67.81 12.23
N SER A 80 -13.33 68.67 12.17
CA SER A 80 -13.26 70.05 12.71
C SER A 80 -12.54 70.12 14.08
N GLY A 81 -11.30 70.65 14.05
CA GLY A 81 -10.51 71.15 15.19
C GLY A 81 -9.58 70.12 15.84
N SER A 82 -8.30 70.36 16.15
CA SER A 82 -7.33 71.42 15.87
C SER A 82 -5.92 70.85 16.17
N PRO A 83 -4.84 71.13 15.42
CA PRO A 83 -3.55 70.47 15.59
C PRO A 83 -2.50 71.33 16.32
N VAL A 84 -1.62 70.69 17.09
CA VAL A 84 -0.31 71.20 17.56
C VAL A 84 0.64 70.00 17.58
N SER A 85 1.42 69.78 16.52
CA SER A 85 2.83 70.22 16.36
C SER A 85 3.79 69.73 17.44
N SER A 86 4.57 68.68 17.16
CA SER A 86 6.05 68.76 17.17
C SER A 86 6.66 67.44 16.68
N LEU A 87 7.43 67.56 15.62
CA LEU A 87 8.06 66.50 14.85
C LEU A 87 9.53 66.43 15.25
N VAL A 88 9.91 65.62 16.25
CA VAL A 88 11.32 65.23 16.50
C VAL A 88 11.33 63.88 17.21
N GLY A 89 11.96 62.87 16.58
CA GLY A 89 12.20 61.57 17.22
C GLY A 89 12.02 60.39 16.27
N ARG A 90 12.84 60.30 15.21
CA ARG A 90 13.07 59.04 14.50
C ARG A 90 13.79 58.08 15.44
N SER A 91 13.03 57.28 16.16
CA SER A 91 13.47 56.04 16.79
C SER A 91 12.73 54.90 16.10
N MET A 92 13.47 53.90 15.64
CA MET A 92 12.97 52.60 15.17
C MET A 92 12.19 51.95 16.33
N GLY A 93 10.91 52.29 16.45
CA GLY A 93 9.99 51.69 17.39
C GLY A 93 9.42 50.42 16.78
N ASP A 94 9.93 49.30 17.27
CA ASP A 94 9.45 47.94 17.10
C ASP A 94 7.93 47.86 17.40
N GLY A 95 7.12 47.96 16.36
CA GLY A 95 5.66 47.88 16.42
C GLY A 95 5.22 46.42 16.54
N SER A 96 5.52 45.77 17.67
CA SER A 96 4.95 44.45 17.94
C SER A 96 3.44 44.61 18.11
N LEU A 97 2.70 44.12 17.11
CA LEU A 97 1.25 43.93 17.19
C LEU A 97 1.00 42.89 18.28
N SER A 98 0.84 43.35 19.53
CA SER A 98 0.54 42.45 20.64
C SER A 98 -0.77 41.71 20.34
N PRO A 99 -0.74 40.38 20.25
CA PRO A 99 -1.93 39.59 19.91
C PRO A 99 -3.01 39.81 20.96
N THR A 100 -4.26 39.97 20.52
CA THR A 100 -5.40 40.09 21.43
C THR A 100 -5.69 38.74 22.07
N ILE A 101 -5.66 38.67 23.40
CA ILE A 101 -5.93 37.47 24.19
C ILE A 101 -7.43 37.41 24.53
N ILE A 102 -8.07 36.28 24.28
CA ILE A 102 -9.44 35.97 24.66
C ILE A 102 -9.41 34.97 25.82
N GLN A 103 -9.79 35.40 27.01
CA GLN A 103 -9.93 34.52 28.17
C GLN A 103 -11.41 34.36 28.50
N SER A 104 -11.88 33.15 28.78
CA SER A 104 -13.25 32.88 29.24
C SER A 104 -13.26 31.76 30.26
N THR A 105 -14.10 31.87 31.29
CA THR A 105 -14.18 30.90 32.39
C THR A 105 -15.48 30.11 32.29
N PHE A 106 -15.34 28.78 32.26
CA PHE A 106 -16.46 27.86 32.38
C PHE A 106 -16.71 27.59 33.86
N GLU A 107 -17.97 27.66 34.29
CA GLU A 107 -18.39 27.42 35.67
C GLU A 107 -19.67 26.58 35.68
N LEU A 108 -19.62 25.44 36.39
CA LEU A 108 -20.78 24.61 36.66
C LEU A 108 -21.44 25.03 37.99
N PRO A 109 -22.78 24.97 38.13
CA PRO A 109 -23.42 25.26 39.41
C PRO A 109 -22.92 24.36 40.54
N SER A 110 -22.73 24.91 41.74
CA SER A 110 -22.18 24.20 42.90
C SER A 110 -23.04 23.02 43.38
N ASN A 111 -24.31 22.99 43.00
CA ASN A 111 -25.26 21.92 43.29
C ASN A 111 -25.35 20.85 42.19
N PHE A 112 -24.43 20.84 41.22
CA PHE A 112 -24.42 19.86 40.14
C PHE A 112 -24.36 18.42 40.66
N ALA A 113 -25.27 17.59 40.16
CA ALA A 113 -25.23 16.14 40.30
C ALA A 113 -25.46 15.49 38.92
N PRO A 114 -24.88 14.29 38.66
CA PRO A 114 -25.12 13.52 37.44
C PRO A 114 -26.53 12.92 37.44
N SER A 115 -27.55 13.78 37.42
CA SER A 115 -28.96 13.42 37.43
C SER A 115 -29.71 14.11 36.28
N ASP A 116 -30.83 13.51 35.88
CA ASP A 116 -31.62 13.97 34.74
C ASP A 116 -32.10 15.43 34.92
N ASN A 117 -32.39 15.84 36.16
CA ASN A 117 -32.79 17.20 36.51
C ASN A 117 -31.72 18.26 36.19
N HIS A 118 -30.44 17.90 36.20
CA HIS A 118 -29.35 18.82 35.89
C HIS A 118 -29.01 18.88 34.40
N ARG A 119 -29.58 17.99 33.55
CA ARG A 119 -29.26 17.94 32.11
C ARG A 119 -29.50 19.29 31.42
N GLY A 120 -30.67 19.90 31.64
CA GLY A 120 -30.98 21.21 31.06
C GLY A 120 -30.14 22.35 31.64
N THR A 121 -29.76 22.25 32.91
CA THR A 121 -28.86 23.23 33.55
C THR A 121 -27.45 23.17 32.96
N VAL A 122 -26.93 21.97 32.66
CA VAL A 122 -25.64 21.78 31.99
C VAL A 122 -25.66 22.36 30.56
N GLU A 123 -26.70 22.09 29.78
CA GLU A 123 -26.82 22.63 28.42
C GLU A 123 -26.81 24.17 28.43
N ARG A 124 -27.54 24.80 29.37
CA ARG A 124 -27.53 26.26 29.56
C ARG A 124 -26.17 26.78 30.01
N ALA A 125 -25.44 26.05 30.87
CA ALA A 125 -24.10 26.45 31.33
C ALA A 125 -23.08 26.44 30.17
N VAL A 126 -23.09 25.40 29.33
CA VAL A 126 -22.21 25.31 28.16
C VAL A 126 -22.57 26.35 27.10
N ASN A 127 -23.87 26.56 26.83
CA ASN A 127 -24.31 27.61 25.92
C ASN A 127 -23.88 29.01 26.41
N LYS A 128 -24.03 29.31 27.70
CA LYS A 128 -23.53 30.55 28.31
C LYS A 128 -22.03 30.74 28.09
N PHE A 129 -21.25 29.68 28.28
CA PHE A 129 -19.80 29.72 28.08
C PHE A 129 -19.40 29.93 26.61
N LEU A 130 -20.04 29.23 25.67
CA LEU A 130 -19.81 29.40 24.23
C LEU A 130 -20.17 30.81 23.77
N ARG A 131 -21.28 31.37 24.26
CA ARG A 131 -21.62 32.78 23.99
C ARG A 131 -20.56 33.74 24.52
N ASP A 132 -20.04 33.52 25.73
CA ASP A 132 -19.01 34.38 26.28
C ASP A 132 -17.73 34.37 25.43
N LEU A 133 -17.33 33.19 24.93
CA LEU A 133 -16.23 33.07 23.95
C LEU A 133 -16.52 33.85 22.66
N LEU A 134 -17.71 33.67 22.06
CA LEU A 134 -18.09 34.34 20.82
C LEU A 134 -18.20 35.87 20.97
N ARG A 135 -18.67 36.34 22.13
CA ARG A 135 -18.79 37.75 22.49
C ARG A 135 -17.42 38.40 22.65
N ARG A 136 -16.52 37.80 23.44
CA ARG A 136 -15.15 38.30 23.62
C ARG A 136 -14.33 38.25 22.34
N ALA A 137 -14.63 37.32 21.42
CA ALA A 137 -14.03 37.27 20.10
C ALA A 137 -14.63 38.27 19.08
N ALA A 138 -15.70 38.98 19.44
CA ALA A 138 -16.48 39.85 18.56
C ALA A 138 -16.93 39.14 17.26
N CYS A 139 -17.44 37.91 17.38
CA CYS A 139 -17.90 37.08 16.25
C CYS A 139 -19.42 36.88 16.20
N ILE A 140 -20.15 37.35 17.22
CA ILE A 140 -21.60 37.23 17.33
C ILE A 140 -22.22 38.63 17.44
N ASP A 141 -23.39 38.82 16.84
CA ASP A 141 -24.19 40.03 17.04
C ASP A 141 -24.92 39.96 18.38
N SER A 142 -24.99 41.09 19.08
CA SER A 142 -25.78 41.33 20.29
C SER A 142 -27.21 40.77 20.24
N VAL A 143 -27.86 40.80 19.06
CA VAL A 143 -29.19 40.22 18.86
C VAL A 143 -29.17 38.70 18.97
N THR A 144 -28.16 38.04 18.40
CA THR A 144 -28.02 36.58 18.42
C THR A 144 -27.64 36.09 19.81
N GLU A 145 -26.81 36.85 20.53
CA GLU A 145 -26.53 36.64 21.95
C GLU A 145 -27.82 36.72 22.79
N SER A 146 -28.61 37.78 22.61
CA SER A 146 -29.88 37.99 23.32
C SER A 146 -30.90 36.88 23.05
N ILE A 147 -30.95 36.36 21.81
CA ILE A 147 -31.84 35.24 21.45
C ILE A 147 -31.45 33.97 22.22
N SER A 148 -30.16 33.69 22.31
CA SER A 148 -29.68 32.49 23.01
C SER A 148 -29.79 32.62 24.53
N GLU A 149 -29.62 33.82 25.11
CA GLU A 149 -29.96 34.07 26.52
C GLU A 149 -31.47 33.91 26.78
N ALA A 150 -32.32 34.37 25.85
CA ALA A 150 -33.76 34.19 25.96
C ALA A 150 -34.16 32.71 25.85
N GLU A 151 -33.50 31.94 24.99
CA GLU A 151 -33.66 30.48 24.88
C GLU A 151 -33.35 29.79 26.22
N ASP A 152 -32.19 30.09 26.82
CA ASP A 152 -31.80 29.55 28.13
C ASP A 152 -32.79 29.96 29.24
N ALA A 153 -33.25 31.22 29.24
CA ALA A 153 -34.25 31.70 30.21
C ALA A 153 -35.63 31.04 30.01
N THR A 154 -36.01 30.68 28.78
CA THR A 154 -37.24 29.90 28.53
C THR A 154 -37.10 28.46 29.01
N ALA A 155 -35.94 27.83 28.79
CA ALA A 155 -35.66 26.49 29.29
C ALA A 155 -35.66 26.43 30.83
N ALA A 156 -35.00 27.39 31.50
CA ALA A 156 -35.02 27.48 32.97
C ALA A 156 -36.43 27.66 33.55
N ARG A 157 -37.29 28.45 32.87
CA ARG A 157 -38.70 28.62 33.27
C ARG A 157 -39.54 27.36 33.05
N ALA A 158 -39.26 26.60 31.99
CA ALA A 158 -39.93 25.33 31.68
C ALA A 158 -39.47 24.19 32.61
N GLU A 159 -38.23 24.22 33.10
CA GLU A 159 -37.75 23.31 34.15
C GLU A 159 -38.47 23.56 35.48
N ALA A 160 -38.67 24.83 35.86
CA ALA A 160 -39.38 25.18 37.09
C ALA A 160 -40.91 24.93 37.01
N LYS A 161 -41.50 25.00 35.82
CA LYS A 161 -42.93 24.75 35.59
C LYS A 161 -43.07 23.69 34.49
N PRO A 162 -43.31 22.41 34.82
CA PRO A 162 -43.32 21.34 33.84
C PRO A 162 -44.38 21.58 32.76
N LEU A 163 -43.92 21.92 31.55
CA LEU A 163 -44.77 22.13 30.38
C LEU A 163 -44.77 20.87 29.53
N ARG A 164 -45.95 20.30 29.28
CA ARG A 164 -46.10 19.19 28.35
C ARG A 164 -46.22 19.70 26.92
N ARG A 165 -45.11 19.78 26.18
CA ARG A 165 -45.15 19.89 24.72
C ARG A 165 -45.46 18.52 24.13
N ARG A 166 -46.58 18.39 23.44
CA ARG A 166 -46.83 17.18 22.64
C ARG A 166 -45.84 17.16 21.48
N PRO A 167 -45.18 16.02 21.17
CA PRO A 167 -44.50 15.88 19.90
C PRO A 167 -45.57 16.13 18.83
N ARG A 168 -45.41 17.18 18.03
CA ARG A 168 -46.24 17.36 16.84
C ARG A 168 -45.98 16.11 15.99
N GLY A 169 -47.00 15.26 15.84
CA GLY A 169 -46.91 14.04 15.05
C GLY A 169 -46.53 14.41 13.62
N SER A 170 -45.24 14.28 13.31
CA SER A 170 -44.73 14.43 11.95
C SER A 170 -44.81 13.07 11.27
N GLN A 171 -46.05 12.67 10.94
CA GLN A 171 -46.30 11.81 9.80
C GLN A 171 -46.01 12.63 8.53
N HIS A 172 -44.73 12.83 8.22
CA HIS A 172 -44.27 13.12 6.87
C HIS A 172 -42.77 12.80 6.80
N ARG A 173 -42.45 11.77 6.01
CA ARG A 173 -41.10 11.49 5.51
C ARG A 173 -40.51 12.79 4.97
N GLY A 174 -39.44 13.29 5.57
CA GLY A 174 -38.69 14.46 5.10
C GLY A 174 -38.75 15.71 5.99
N ALA A 175 -39.25 15.64 7.23
CA ALA A 175 -39.29 16.81 8.10
C ALA A 175 -37.86 17.38 8.34
N PRO A 176 -37.61 18.67 8.06
CA PRO A 176 -36.34 19.30 8.33
C PRO A 176 -36.02 19.15 9.82
N THR A 177 -34.80 18.72 10.12
CA THR A 177 -34.28 18.69 11.49
C THR A 177 -34.54 20.05 12.14
N GLY A 178 -35.10 20.06 13.34
CA GLY A 178 -35.34 21.31 14.08
C GLY A 178 -34.05 22.14 14.17
N PRO A 179 -34.15 23.47 14.33
CA PRO A 179 -32.96 24.31 14.43
C PRO A 179 -32.06 23.78 15.55
N LYS A 180 -30.80 23.53 15.20
CA LYS A 180 -29.79 23.01 16.12
C LYS A 180 -29.47 24.07 17.18
N SER A 181 -29.31 23.64 18.43
CA SER A 181 -28.85 24.48 19.55
C SER A 181 -27.42 24.97 19.29
N LEU A 182 -26.96 25.99 20.02
CA LEU A 182 -25.57 26.47 19.93
C LEU A 182 -24.57 25.33 20.18
N LEU A 183 -24.81 24.49 21.18
CA LEU A 183 -24.03 23.27 21.45
C LEU A 183 -23.99 22.32 20.24
N ASP A 184 -25.14 22.05 19.62
CA ASP A 184 -25.25 21.08 18.53
C ASP A 184 -24.53 21.59 17.26
N GLU A 185 -24.62 22.90 16.96
CA GLU A 185 -23.89 23.52 15.86
C GLU A 185 -22.39 23.65 16.17
N ALA A 186 -22.00 23.91 17.43
CA ALA A 186 -20.60 23.97 17.84
C ALA A 186 -19.90 22.62 17.66
N VAL A 187 -20.52 21.53 18.16
CA VAL A 187 -20.03 20.16 17.95
C VAL A 187 -19.88 19.88 16.46
N GLU A 188 -20.92 20.11 15.65
CA GLU A 188 -20.87 19.85 14.21
C GLU A 188 -19.76 20.64 13.52
N SER A 189 -19.66 21.95 13.82
CA SER A 189 -18.63 22.80 13.23
C SER A 189 -17.21 22.36 13.63
N MET A 190 -17.00 21.97 14.88
CA MET A 190 -15.72 21.45 15.36
C MET A 190 -15.39 20.12 14.68
N THR A 191 -16.32 19.16 14.65
CA THR A 191 -16.02 17.82 14.12
C THR A 191 -15.89 17.76 12.60
N VAL A 192 -16.62 18.61 11.86
CA VAL A 192 -16.69 18.51 10.39
C VAL A 192 -15.71 19.45 9.70
N GLN A 193 -15.37 20.59 10.30
CA GLN A 193 -14.58 21.63 9.64
C GLN A 193 -13.31 22.01 10.39
N TRP A 194 -13.37 22.08 11.73
CA TRP A 194 -12.32 22.68 12.56
C TRP A 194 -11.70 21.68 13.53
N SER A 195 -11.72 20.40 13.16
CA SER A 195 -11.12 19.34 13.97
C SER A 195 -9.61 19.43 13.80
N LEU A 196 -8.88 19.36 14.92
CA LEU A 196 -7.43 19.19 14.88
C LEU A 196 -7.08 17.92 14.13
N THR A 197 -5.94 17.92 13.43
CA THR A 197 -5.39 16.72 12.81
C THR A 197 -5.19 15.65 13.90
N PRO A 198 -5.65 14.41 13.69
CA PRO A 198 -5.43 13.35 14.66
C PRO A 198 -3.93 13.10 14.82
N ALA A 199 -3.52 12.68 16.03
CA ALA A 199 -2.15 12.23 16.25
C ALA A 199 -1.83 11.03 15.35
N PRO A 200 -0.62 10.95 14.77
CA PRO A 200 -0.21 9.84 13.93
C PRO A 200 -0.12 8.55 14.73
N THR A 201 -0.31 7.45 14.04
CA THR A 201 -0.13 6.13 14.62
C THR A 201 1.36 5.83 14.81
N LEU A 202 1.68 4.89 15.70
CA LEU A 202 3.08 4.47 15.88
C LEU A 202 3.69 3.93 14.57
N GLN A 203 2.89 3.27 13.73
CA GLN A 203 3.36 2.74 12.45
C GLN A 203 3.80 3.86 11.50
N GLU A 204 2.98 4.92 11.40
CA GLU A 204 3.32 6.11 10.59
C GLU A 204 4.58 6.81 11.14
N LEU A 205 4.75 6.86 12.47
CA LEU A 205 5.95 7.42 13.09
C LEU A 205 7.21 6.58 12.85
N ILE A 206 7.09 5.25 12.74
CA ILE A 206 8.19 4.35 12.39
C ILE A 206 8.56 4.53 10.92
N GLU A 207 7.57 4.54 10.02
CA GLU A 207 7.79 4.75 8.57
C GLU A 207 8.34 6.15 8.25
N ALA A 208 8.05 7.14 9.10
CA ALA A 208 8.55 8.50 8.98
C ALA A 208 9.91 8.74 9.68
N ASP A 209 10.61 7.67 10.11
CA ASP A 209 11.90 7.74 10.82
C ASP A 209 11.90 8.65 12.07
N GLN A 210 10.75 8.81 12.73
CA GLN A 210 10.62 9.66 13.93
C GLN A 210 10.97 8.93 15.23
N ILE A 211 10.94 7.60 15.22
CA ILE A 211 11.30 6.77 16.37
C ILE A 211 12.63 6.07 16.08
N LEU A 212 13.65 6.43 16.84
CA LEU A 212 15.01 5.92 16.70
C LEU A 212 15.41 5.14 17.95
N PHE A 213 16.26 4.12 17.78
CA PHE A 213 16.82 3.34 18.89
C PHE A 213 18.32 3.50 18.93
N SER A 214 18.85 3.71 20.13
CA SER A 214 20.27 3.61 20.38
C SER A 214 20.73 2.16 20.28
N ARG A 215 21.89 1.92 19.64
CA ARG A 215 22.42 0.58 19.38
C ARG A 215 22.89 -0.18 20.62
N ASP A 216 23.03 0.52 21.75
CA ASP A 216 23.37 -0.06 23.04
C ASP A 216 22.19 -0.78 23.71
N LEU A 217 20.97 -0.60 23.20
CA LEU A 217 19.78 -1.30 23.68
C LEU A 217 19.68 -2.69 23.06
N SER A 218 19.25 -3.65 23.87
CA SER A 218 18.87 -4.98 23.37
C SER A 218 17.55 -4.91 22.58
N PRO A 219 17.32 -5.83 21.62
CA PRO A 219 16.04 -5.91 20.91
C PRO A 219 14.83 -6.01 21.85
N LEU A 220 14.96 -6.70 22.98
CA LEU A 220 13.90 -6.81 23.98
C LEU A 220 13.61 -5.46 24.66
N GLN A 221 14.64 -4.67 24.98
CA GLN A 221 14.46 -3.32 25.54
C GLN A 221 13.80 -2.39 24.53
N SER A 222 14.23 -2.44 23.26
CA SER A 222 13.58 -1.65 22.19
C SER A 222 12.11 -2.05 22.00
N ALA A 223 11.79 -3.35 22.08
CA ALA A 223 10.42 -3.85 22.00
C ALA A 223 9.58 -3.44 23.23
N ALA A 224 10.17 -3.41 24.42
CA ALA A 224 9.50 -2.93 25.63
C ALA A 224 9.16 -1.43 25.51
N ALA A 225 10.10 -0.62 25.04
CA ALA A 225 9.89 0.81 24.80
C ALA A 225 8.82 1.03 23.72
N LEU A 226 8.88 0.31 22.60
CA LEU A 226 7.85 0.35 21.55
C LEU A 226 6.48 -0.06 22.07
N SER A 227 6.40 -1.10 22.91
CA SER A 227 5.12 -1.54 23.48
C SER A 227 4.53 -0.48 24.40
N THR A 228 5.37 0.26 25.12
CA THR A 228 4.96 1.37 26.00
C THR A 228 4.49 2.54 25.15
N LEU A 229 5.24 2.92 24.11
CA LEU A 229 4.83 3.93 23.14
C LEU A 229 3.51 3.56 22.45
N GLN A 230 3.34 2.31 22.01
CA GLN A 230 2.14 1.85 21.32
C GLN A 230 0.90 1.91 22.21
N ARG A 231 1.03 1.53 23.48
CA ARG A 231 -0.10 1.55 24.43
C ARG A 231 -0.45 2.95 24.87
N HIS A 232 0.56 3.81 25.07
CA HIS A 232 0.41 5.08 25.75
C HIS A 232 0.61 6.32 24.86
N LEU A 233 0.71 6.15 23.53
CA LEU A 233 0.96 7.25 22.60
C LEU A 233 -0.03 8.41 22.77
N GLY A 234 -1.30 8.07 22.98
CA GLY A 234 -2.37 9.05 23.18
C GLY A 234 -2.24 9.82 24.49
N GLU A 235 -1.72 9.18 25.55
CA GLU A 235 -1.48 9.87 26.82
C GLU A 235 -0.22 10.74 26.77
N LEU A 236 0.80 10.39 25.97
CA LEU A 236 2.08 11.10 25.90
C LEU A 236 2.02 12.53 25.32
N ASN A 237 0.84 13.13 25.16
CA ASN A 237 0.62 14.49 24.65
C ASN A 237 1.42 14.79 23.37
N TYR A 238 1.12 14.05 22.30
CA TYR A 238 1.83 14.15 21.02
C TYR A 238 2.05 15.60 20.54
N SER A 239 1.06 16.49 20.68
CA SER A 239 1.18 17.91 20.28
C SER A 239 2.36 18.66 20.93
N ALA A 240 2.78 18.24 22.12
CA ALA A 240 3.93 18.83 22.81
C ALA A 240 5.26 18.50 22.10
N TRP A 241 5.37 17.35 21.43
CA TRP A 241 6.62 16.85 20.83
C TRP A 241 6.52 16.42 19.37
N GLU A 242 5.38 16.61 18.71
CA GLU A 242 5.04 16.18 17.33
C GLU A 242 6.14 16.38 16.29
N SER A 243 6.89 17.49 16.38
CA SER A 243 7.94 17.85 15.42
C SER A 243 9.35 17.44 15.85
N MET A 244 9.48 16.58 16.86
CA MET A 244 10.76 16.18 17.42
C MET A 244 10.88 14.65 17.43
N PRO A 245 11.86 14.08 16.71
CA PRO A 245 12.12 12.65 16.76
C PRO A 245 12.47 12.21 18.19
N VAL A 246 12.02 11.01 18.52
CA VAL A 246 12.25 10.36 19.82
C VAL A 246 13.35 9.31 19.66
N ILE A 247 14.42 9.45 20.43
CA ILE A 247 15.50 8.49 20.53
C ILE A 247 15.32 7.68 21.81
N VAL A 248 15.15 6.38 21.70
CA VAL A 248 15.15 5.49 22.87
C VAL A 248 16.59 5.13 23.21
N SER A 249 17.01 5.46 24.43
CA SER A 249 18.35 5.22 24.97
C SER A 249 18.25 4.78 26.45
N ASN A 250 19.25 5.12 27.27
CA ASN A 250 19.36 4.76 28.68
C ASN A 250 19.06 5.92 29.65
N GLN A 251 18.85 7.13 29.13
CA GLN A 251 18.67 8.33 29.94
C GLN A 251 17.62 9.27 29.36
N PHE A 252 17.14 10.20 30.18
CA PHE A 252 16.38 11.35 29.73
C PHE A 252 17.34 12.48 29.35
N SER A 253 17.34 12.89 28.09
CA SER A 253 18.13 14.04 27.59
C SER A 253 17.40 14.75 26.46
N ILE A 254 17.83 15.98 26.16
CA ILE A 254 17.27 16.82 25.10
C ILE A 254 18.42 17.25 24.21
N GLY A 255 18.27 17.06 22.90
CA GLY A 255 19.19 17.61 21.92
C GLY A 255 20.53 16.89 21.80
N ASP A 256 20.61 15.58 22.07
CA ASP A 256 21.81 14.80 21.75
C ASP A 256 22.08 14.84 20.23
N LEU A 257 21.00 14.85 19.43
CA LEU A 257 21.00 15.19 18.01
C LEU A 257 20.15 16.46 17.80
N THR A 258 20.33 17.11 16.65
CA THR A 258 19.61 18.35 16.34
C THR A 258 18.11 18.10 16.27
N GLY A 259 17.34 18.72 17.18
CA GLY A 259 15.88 18.64 17.18
C GLY A 259 15.28 17.37 17.81
N THR A 260 16.04 16.58 18.56
CA THR A 260 15.54 15.30 19.13
C THR A 260 15.33 15.33 20.64
N ILE A 261 14.50 14.42 21.14
CA ILE A 261 14.35 14.08 22.56
C ILE A 261 14.79 12.65 22.80
N THR A 262 15.50 12.43 23.89
CA THR A 262 15.98 11.11 24.29
C THR A 262 15.22 10.63 25.52
N ILE A 263 14.68 9.41 25.46
CA ILE A 263 13.94 8.77 26.56
C ILE A 263 14.58 7.42 26.91
N PRO A 264 14.56 7.00 28.18
CA PRO A 264 15.01 5.67 28.55
C PRO A 264 14.01 4.61 28.07
N TRP A 265 14.47 3.36 27.89
CA TRP A 265 13.61 2.26 27.40
C TRP A 265 12.52 1.82 28.39
N ASP A 266 12.70 2.07 29.70
CA ASP A 266 11.80 1.67 30.80
C ASP A 266 10.98 2.84 31.37
N PHE A 267 10.78 3.90 30.59
CA PHE A 267 10.04 5.08 31.01
C PHE A 267 8.56 4.79 31.31
N THR A 268 7.97 5.55 32.24
CA THR A 268 6.50 5.61 32.41
C THR A 268 5.92 6.89 31.82
N PRO A 269 4.63 6.92 31.43
CA PRO A 269 3.98 8.13 30.90
C PRO A 269 4.06 9.32 31.87
N GLU A 270 3.93 9.08 33.17
CA GLU A 270 4.01 10.12 34.20
C GLU A 270 5.42 10.72 34.32
N GLN A 271 6.46 9.88 34.17
CA GLN A 271 7.85 10.33 34.13
C GLN A 271 8.08 11.19 32.89
N PHE A 272 7.59 10.76 31.72
CA PHE A 272 7.69 11.53 30.49
C PHE A 272 6.98 12.87 30.59
N HIS A 273 5.76 12.91 31.13
CA HIS A 273 5.05 14.18 31.37
C HIS A 273 5.82 15.10 32.31
N SER A 274 6.36 14.57 33.41
CA SER A 274 7.16 15.34 34.35
C SER A 274 8.43 15.88 33.70
N PHE A 275 9.08 15.09 32.84
CA PHE A 275 10.26 15.47 32.08
C PHE A 275 9.96 16.59 31.07
N MET A 276 8.88 16.46 30.30
CA MET A 276 8.45 17.47 29.33
C MET A 276 8.05 18.78 30.02
N ALA A 277 7.30 18.70 31.13
CA ALA A 277 6.92 19.87 31.91
C ALA A 277 8.12 20.58 32.55
N HIS A 278 9.14 19.83 32.99
CA HIS A 278 10.37 20.41 33.54
C HIS A 278 11.21 21.12 32.48
N ASN A 279 11.24 20.58 31.26
CA ASN A 279 12.16 21.02 30.21
C ASN A 279 11.49 21.69 29.00
N GLU A 280 10.25 22.13 29.12
CA GLU A 280 9.47 22.73 28.02
C GLU A 280 10.25 23.81 27.25
N LYS A 281 10.95 24.69 27.97
CA LYS A 281 11.80 25.75 27.37
C LYS A 281 12.98 25.20 26.58
N GLY A 282 13.61 24.13 27.05
CA GLY A 282 14.75 23.49 26.39
C GLY A 282 14.31 22.77 25.11
N VAL A 283 13.18 22.06 25.18
CA VAL A 283 12.52 21.41 24.02
C VAL A 283 12.14 22.45 22.96
N ALA A 284 11.49 23.55 23.37
CA ALA A 284 11.11 24.64 22.46
C ALA A 284 12.34 25.28 21.79
N HIS A 285 13.38 25.60 22.57
CA HIS A 285 14.61 26.17 22.03
C HIS A 285 15.34 25.23 21.06
N CYS A 286 15.44 23.94 21.39
CA CYS A 286 16.05 22.93 20.51
C CYS A 286 15.32 22.85 19.15
N ARG A 287 13.98 22.89 19.18
CA ARG A 287 13.15 22.91 17.98
C ARG A 287 13.33 24.18 17.14
N GLU A 288 13.35 25.35 17.79
CA GLU A 288 13.59 26.63 17.11
C GLU A 288 14.96 26.64 16.42
N VAL A 289 16.01 26.19 17.12
CA VAL A 289 17.37 26.10 16.57
C VAL A 289 17.43 25.12 15.40
N ALA A 290 16.79 23.94 15.52
CA ALA A 290 16.73 22.96 14.44
C ALA A 290 16.01 23.53 13.20
N THR A 291 14.88 24.21 13.40
CA THR A 291 14.10 24.83 12.32
C THR A 291 14.89 25.96 11.66
N GLN A 292 15.53 26.82 12.46
CA GLN A 292 16.38 27.90 11.97
C GLN A 292 17.57 27.34 11.18
N TYR A 293 18.21 26.29 11.69
CA TYR A 293 19.33 25.63 11.05
C TYR A 293 18.94 25.04 9.69
N ALA A 294 17.83 24.30 9.63
CA ALA A 294 17.27 23.78 8.38
C ALA A 294 16.94 24.92 7.39
N SER A 295 16.27 25.98 7.85
CA SER A 295 15.92 27.13 6.99
C SER A 295 17.16 27.84 6.43
N THR A 296 18.25 27.92 7.21
CA THR A 296 19.50 28.55 6.78
C THR A 296 20.20 27.70 5.71
N ILE A 297 20.20 26.37 5.89
CA ILE A 297 20.73 25.44 4.90
C ILE A 297 19.93 25.52 3.60
N GLU A 298 18.60 25.40 3.68
CA GLU A 298 17.71 25.49 2.51
C GLU A 298 17.84 26.83 1.78
N GLN A 299 17.94 27.94 2.52
CA GLN A 299 18.18 29.25 1.91
C GLN A 299 19.50 29.28 1.14
N LEU A 300 20.60 28.78 1.72
CA LEU A 300 21.89 28.73 1.04
C LEU A 300 21.89 27.80 -0.17
N ILE A 301 21.21 26.65 -0.07
CA ILE A 301 21.03 25.72 -1.19
C ILE A 301 20.26 26.42 -2.32
N ALA A 302 19.12 27.03 -2.02
CA ALA A 302 18.31 27.74 -3.01
C ALA A 302 19.08 28.90 -3.67
N GLU A 303 19.82 29.69 -2.89
CA GLU A 303 20.65 30.78 -3.41
C GLU A 303 21.78 30.28 -4.32
N LEU A 304 22.42 29.16 -3.97
CA LEU A 304 23.47 28.57 -4.80
C LEU A 304 22.90 27.91 -6.06
N CYS A 305 21.79 27.17 -5.96
CA CYS A 305 21.13 26.54 -7.10
C CYS A 305 20.64 27.60 -8.11
N THR A 306 20.05 28.70 -7.63
CA THR A 306 19.61 29.81 -8.50
C THR A 306 20.77 30.57 -9.12
N ALA A 307 21.85 30.84 -8.37
CA ALA A 307 23.00 31.60 -8.88
C ALA A 307 23.86 30.80 -9.89
N LEU A 308 23.97 29.48 -9.71
CA LEU A 308 24.83 28.60 -10.51
C LEU A 308 24.04 27.73 -11.51
N GLU A 309 22.71 27.89 -11.57
CA GLU A 309 21.80 27.07 -12.38
C GLU A 309 22.00 25.55 -12.12
N LEU A 310 22.12 25.17 -10.85
CA LEU A 310 22.25 23.77 -10.43
C LEU A 310 20.87 23.18 -10.19
N ASP A 311 20.74 21.87 -10.36
CA ASP A 311 19.50 21.16 -9.98
C ASP A 311 19.37 21.04 -8.46
N ASP A 312 20.45 20.65 -7.76
CA ASP A 312 20.47 20.49 -6.30
C ASP A 312 21.90 20.45 -5.72
N ILE A 313 22.02 20.61 -4.40
CA ILE A 313 23.24 20.40 -3.61
C ILE A 313 23.05 19.20 -2.67
N LEU A 314 23.79 18.13 -2.96
CA LEU A 314 23.81 16.92 -2.15
C LEU A 314 24.80 17.09 -0.99
N VAL A 315 24.45 16.58 0.19
CA VAL A 315 25.33 16.59 1.37
C VAL A 315 25.51 15.16 1.87
N SER A 316 26.76 14.72 2.01
CA SER A 316 27.13 13.37 2.46
C SER A 316 28.08 13.39 3.67
N CYS A 317 28.22 14.55 4.32
CA CYS A 317 29.00 14.74 5.54
C CYS A 317 28.16 15.43 6.63
N SER A 318 28.81 15.84 7.73
CA SER A 318 28.14 16.65 8.75
C SER A 318 27.63 17.96 8.14
N HIS A 319 26.39 18.35 8.46
CA HIS A 319 25.86 19.62 7.97
C HIS A 319 26.63 20.83 8.53
N GLN A 320 27.26 20.70 9.71
CA GLN A 320 28.01 21.80 10.34
C GLN A 320 29.24 22.17 9.51
N ASP A 321 29.96 21.18 8.99
CA ASP A 321 31.09 21.42 8.11
C ASP A 321 30.63 21.79 6.69
N ALA A 322 29.53 21.19 6.22
CA ALA A 322 28.93 21.55 4.95
C ALA A 322 28.49 23.02 4.93
N LEU A 323 27.95 23.56 6.03
CA LEU A 323 27.53 24.96 6.14
C LEU A 323 28.70 25.91 5.89
N ARG A 324 29.88 25.64 6.46
CA ARG A 324 31.09 26.44 6.23
C ARG A 324 31.50 26.44 4.77
N LEU A 325 31.38 25.29 4.10
CA LEU A 325 31.66 25.18 2.67
C LEU A 325 30.61 25.93 1.84
N MET A 326 29.31 25.77 2.14
CA MET A 326 28.23 26.45 1.42
C MET A 326 28.36 27.98 1.55
N GLU A 327 28.68 28.49 2.73
CA GLU A 327 29.00 29.91 2.92
C GLU A 327 30.23 30.34 2.11
N LEU A 328 31.29 29.51 2.06
CA LEU A 328 32.47 29.78 1.26
C LEU A 328 32.14 29.86 -0.23
N LEU A 329 31.32 28.93 -0.73
CA LEU A 329 30.84 28.90 -2.11
C LEU A 329 29.96 30.13 -2.39
N HIS A 330 29.05 30.48 -1.49
CA HIS A 330 28.19 31.66 -1.62
C HIS A 330 29.01 32.96 -1.71
N ARG A 331 30.00 33.14 -0.82
CA ARG A 331 30.91 34.31 -0.84
C ARG A 331 31.73 34.40 -2.14
N ASN A 332 32.04 33.26 -2.75
CA ASN A 332 32.83 33.18 -3.99
C ASN A 332 31.99 32.85 -5.23
N ARG A 333 30.67 33.08 -5.21
CA ARG A 333 29.77 32.71 -6.32
C ARG A 333 30.21 33.21 -7.70
N GLU A 334 30.66 34.46 -7.79
CA GLU A 334 31.14 35.06 -9.04
C GLU A 334 32.36 34.32 -9.60
N LEU A 335 33.21 33.80 -8.73
CA LEU A 335 34.36 32.99 -9.11
C LEU A 335 33.90 31.65 -9.70
N LEU A 336 32.91 31.00 -9.09
CA LEU A 336 32.37 29.72 -9.58
C LEU A 336 31.75 29.88 -10.99
N ILE A 337 31.01 30.97 -11.20
CA ILE A 337 30.46 31.35 -12.52
C ILE A 337 31.59 31.55 -13.53
N GLN A 338 32.65 32.29 -13.18
CA GLN A 338 33.78 32.55 -14.06
C GLN A 338 34.51 31.28 -14.52
N TYR A 339 34.59 30.26 -13.66
CA TYR A 339 35.25 28.98 -13.98
C TYR A 339 34.34 27.97 -14.71
N GLY A 340 33.06 28.30 -14.92
CA GLY A 340 32.09 27.45 -15.62
C GLY A 340 31.48 26.33 -14.77
N LEU A 341 31.47 26.48 -13.44
CA LEU A 341 30.83 25.52 -12.53
C LEU A 341 29.31 25.78 -12.45
N SER A 342 28.62 25.50 -13.56
CA SER A 342 27.16 25.69 -13.71
C SER A 342 26.50 24.44 -14.30
N LYS A 343 25.18 24.28 -14.12
CA LYS A 343 24.38 23.18 -14.71
C LYS A 343 24.88 21.78 -14.34
N LEU A 344 25.27 21.64 -13.09
CA LEU A 344 25.74 20.40 -12.49
C LEU A 344 25.03 20.21 -11.15
N THR A 345 25.24 19.06 -10.53
CA THR A 345 24.93 18.84 -9.11
C THR A 345 26.24 18.77 -8.34
N LEU A 346 26.24 19.39 -7.17
CA LEU A 346 27.40 19.43 -6.29
C LEU A 346 27.13 18.55 -5.08
N GLU A 347 28.07 17.67 -4.77
CA GLU A 347 28.02 16.86 -3.56
C GLU A 347 29.07 17.36 -2.57
N VAL A 348 28.66 17.64 -1.34
CA VAL A 348 29.58 17.96 -0.25
C VAL A 348 29.92 16.67 0.49
N GLY A 349 31.19 16.28 0.41
CA GLY A 349 31.71 15.07 1.03
C GLY A 349 33.04 15.28 1.74
N ASN A 350 33.72 14.18 2.06
CA ASN A 350 35.01 14.21 2.78
C ASN A 350 36.23 14.15 1.85
N ARG A 351 36.02 14.02 0.54
CA ARG A 351 37.08 13.88 -0.47
C ARG A 351 36.73 14.67 -1.73
N HIS A 352 37.75 15.19 -2.41
CA HIS A 352 37.57 15.74 -3.75
C HIS A 352 37.53 14.60 -4.76
N ALA A 353 36.41 14.47 -5.48
CA ALA A 353 36.23 13.45 -6.51
C ALA A 353 35.21 13.92 -7.56
N THR A 354 35.11 13.19 -8.67
CA THR A 354 34.08 13.39 -9.68
C THR A 354 33.41 12.05 -9.93
N ARG A 355 32.09 11.95 -9.78
CA ARG A 355 31.35 10.71 -10.04
C ARG A 355 31.14 10.52 -11.54
N ALA A 356 30.99 9.27 -11.98
CA ALA A 356 30.80 8.95 -13.40
C ALA A 356 29.43 9.42 -13.95
N ASN A 357 28.47 9.73 -13.08
CA ASN A 357 27.17 10.29 -13.44
C ASN A 357 27.17 11.83 -13.59
N GLY A 358 28.32 12.50 -13.49
CA GLY A 358 28.42 13.96 -13.68
C GLY A 358 28.38 14.79 -12.39
N VAL A 359 28.12 14.18 -11.23
CA VAL A 359 28.13 14.88 -9.92
C VAL A 359 29.57 15.17 -9.49
N VAL A 360 29.85 16.40 -9.05
CA VAL A 360 31.18 16.80 -8.54
C VAL A 360 31.19 16.80 -7.02
N ILE A 361 32.15 16.09 -6.42
CA ILE A 361 32.31 15.99 -4.96
C ILE A 361 33.34 17.01 -4.46
N ILE A 362 32.91 17.87 -3.54
CA ILE A 362 33.71 18.91 -2.89
C ILE A 362 33.96 18.50 -1.45
N ASN A 363 35.22 18.56 -1.02
CA ASN A 363 35.59 18.31 0.38
C ASN A 363 35.09 19.46 1.27
N CYS A 364 34.43 19.12 2.38
CA CYS A 364 33.98 20.09 3.39
C CYS A 364 35.12 20.91 4.02
N SER A 365 36.34 20.38 4.07
CA SER A 365 37.53 21.05 4.64
C SER A 365 38.22 22.05 3.70
N LEU A 366 37.62 22.38 2.56
CA LEU A 366 38.19 23.29 1.57
C LEU A 366 38.32 24.72 2.11
N THR A 367 39.50 25.30 1.99
CA THR A 367 39.78 26.69 2.39
C THR A 367 39.72 27.65 1.20
N SER A 368 39.55 28.95 1.46
CA SER A 368 39.49 29.99 0.42
C SER A 368 40.75 30.04 -0.46
N GLU A 369 41.93 29.82 0.13
CA GLU A 369 43.21 29.80 -0.60
C GLU A 369 43.32 28.59 -1.54
N GLN A 370 42.75 27.46 -1.14
CA GLN A 370 42.77 26.21 -1.91
C GLN A 370 41.67 26.16 -3.00
N LEU A 371 40.62 26.99 -2.88
CA LEU A 371 39.51 27.03 -3.83
C LEU A 371 39.98 27.35 -5.26
N ARG A 372 40.82 28.37 -5.45
CA ARG A 372 41.32 28.75 -6.79
C ARG A 372 42.18 27.65 -7.45
N PRO A 373 43.18 27.05 -6.76
CA PRO A 373 43.89 25.88 -7.27
C PRO A 373 42.97 24.71 -7.62
N TRP A 374 41.99 24.42 -6.77
CA TRP A 374 41.04 23.33 -6.99
C TRP A 374 40.16 23.58 -8.22
N LEU A 375 39.60 24.79 -8.37
CA LEU A 375 38.82 25.20 -9.55
C LEU A 375 39.62 25.09 -10.85
N LYS A 376 40.89 25.52 -10.84
CA LYS A 376 41.79 25.34 -11.99
C LYS A 376 42.03 23.87 -12.34
N ALA A 377 42.13 23.00 -11.34
CA ALA A 377 42.35 21.57 -11.56
C ALA A 377 41.12 20.85 -12.15
N ILE A 378 39.90 21.27 -11.78
CA ILE A 378 38.66 20.64 -12.28
C ILE A 378 38.12 21.28 -13.55
N SER A 379 38.43 22.54 -13.83
CA SER A 379 37.94 23.30 -15.00
C SER A 379 37.97 22.52 -16.32
N PRO A 380 39.06 21.82 -16.70
CA PRO A 380 39.06 21.04 -17.96
C PRO A 380 38.15 19.81 -17.95
N LYS A 381 37.73 19.33 -16.76
CA LYS A 381 36.83 18.17 -16.60
C LYS A 381 35.35 18.55 -16.58
N LEU A 382 35.02 19.82 -16.34
CA LEU A 382 33.62 20.28 -16.19
C LEU A 382 32.74 20.00 -17.41
N PRO A 383 33.17 20.24 -18.67
CA PRO A 383 32.32 19.95 -19.83
C PRO A 383 32.00 18.47 -19.99
N LEU A 384 32.95 17.59 -19.61
CA LEU A 384 32.72 16.15 -19.59
C LEU A 384 31.68 15.78 -18.52
N GLN A 385 31.81 16.35 -17.31
CA GLN A 385 30.85 16.13 -16.23
C GLN A 385 29.43 16.61 -16.61
N GLN A 386 29.31 17.78 -17.27
CA GLN A 386 28.01 18.28 -17.76
C GLN A 386 27.38 17.33 -18.77
N ARG A 387 28.18 16.83 -19.73
CA ARG A 387 27.69 15.84 -20.70
C ARG A 387 27.26 14.53 -20.03
N LEU A 388 28.04 14.03 -19.08
CA LEU A 388 27.71 12.82 -18.32
C LEU A 388 26.46 13.01 -17.46
N TYR A 389 26.28 14.20 -16.89
CA TYR A 389 25.11 14.55 -16.10
C TYR A 389 23.84 14.55 -16.96
N GLU A 390 23.86 15.21 -18.12
CA GLU A 390 22.75 15.20 -19.06
C GLU A 390 22.41 13.80 -19.56
N LEU A 391 23.43 12.99 -19.91
CA LEU A 391 23.22 11.59 -20.27
C LEU A 391 22.61 10.78 -19.12
N SER A 392 23.07 11.01 -17.88
CA SER A 392 22.52 10.31 -16.72
C SER A 392 21.05 10.66 -16.48
N LYS A 393 20.65 11.93 -16.61
CA LYS A 393 19.26 12.37 -16.50
C LYS A 393 18.38 11.73 -17.57
N GLN A 394 18.80 11.78 -18.83
CA GLN A 394 18.08 11.15 -19.94
C GLN A 394 17.91 9.64 -19.74
N MET A 395 18.96 8.96 -19.27
CA MET A 395 18.91 7.52 -19.01
C MET A 395 17.99 7.19 -17.83
N LEU A 396 18.06 7.95 -16.74
CA LEU A 396 17.18 7.77 -15.58
C LEU A 396 15.71 8.04 -15.93
N GLU A 397 15.41 9.13 -16.63
CA GLU A 397 14.05 9.43 -17.11
C GLU A 397 13.53 8.32 -18.02
N SER A 398 14.37 7.84 -18.95
CA SER A 398 14.02 6.73 -19.82
C SER A 398 13.78 5.45 -19.01
N THR A 399 14.65 5.07 -18.08
CA THR A 399 14.47 3.87 -17.24
C THR A 399 13.17 3.97 -16.44
N LEU A 400 12.92 5.09 -15.76
CA LEU A 400 11.70 5.30 -14.98
C LEU A 400 10.44 5.24 -15.86
N TRP A 401 10.49 5.79 -17.08
CA TRP A 401 9.39 5.68 -18.03
C TRP A 401 9.12 4.22 -18.42
N HIS A 402 10.14 3.45 -18.82
CA HIS A 402 9.95 2.03 -19.19
C HIS A 402 9.42 1.20 -18.01
N LEU A 403 9.93 1.43 -16.80
CA LEU A 403 9.43 0.75 -15.59
C LEU A 403 7.99 1.15 -15.25
N LYS A 404 7.61 2.41 -15.47
CA LYS A 404 6.23 2.87 -15.29
C LYS A 404 5.30 2.19 -16.29
N GLU A 405 5.67 2.16 -17.56
CA GLU A 405 4.86 1.50 -18.59
C GLU A 405 4.76 -0.02 -18.34
N PHE A 406 5.85 -0.67 -17.92
CA PHE A 406 5.83 -2.08 -17.53
C PHE A 406 4.86 -2.33 -16.36
N ARG A 407 4.90 -1.48 -15.32
CA ARG A 407 3.94 -1.57 -14.20
C ARG A 407 2.49 -1.43 -14.65
N THR A 408 2.21 -0.57 -15.63
CA THR A 408 0.84 -0.42 -16.15
C THR A 408 0.39 -1.54 -17.09
N MET A 409 1.32 -2.25 -17.75
CA MET A 409 0.98 -3.33 -18.68
C MET A 409 0.78 -4.67 -17.97
N VAL A 410 1.62 -4.98 -16.98
CA VAL A 410 1.70 -6.30 -16.34
C VAL A 410 1.14 -6.29 -14.92
N GLU A 411 1.05 -5.12 -14.28
CA GLU A 411 0.62 -4.95 -12.89
C GLU A 411 1.33 -5.90 -11.89
N PRO A 412 2.68 -5.92 -11.85
CA PRO A 412 3.43 -6.76 -10.92
C PRO A 412 3.29 -6.26 -9.47
N GLY A 413 3.57 -7.13 -8.50
CA GLY A 413 3.59 -6.76 -7.07
C GLY A 413 4.63 -5.69 -6.74
N GLY A 414 5.76 -5.70 -7.46
CA GLY A 414 6.80 -4.68 -7.32
C GLY A 414 7.84 -4.76 -8.44
N VAL A 415 8.55 -3.65 -8.65
CA VAL A 415 9.67 -3.59 -9.59
C VAL A 415 10.79 -2.76 -9.01
N ASP A 416 11.95 -3.38 -8.79
CA ASP A 416 13.15 -2.77 -8.22
C ASP A 416 14.38 -2.94 -9.13
N ALA A 417 14.78 -1.83 -9.74
CA ALA A 417 15.98 -1.74 -10.57
C ALA A 417 17.15 -1.01 -9.88
N PHE A 418 16.96 -0.55 -8.64
CA PHE A 418 17.85 0.40 -7.96
C PHE A 418 18.57 -0.20 -6.76
N SER A 419 18.23 -1.44 -6.36
CA SER A 419 18.90 -2.18 -5.29
C SER A 419 20.38 -2.52 -5.57
N ASN A 420 20.72 -2.88 -6.81
CA ASN A 420 22.08 -3.27 -7.16
C ASN A 420 22.89 -2.12 -7.77
N ASP A 421 24.17 -2.00 -7.40
CA ASP A 421 25.12 -0.99 -7.88
C ASP A 421 25.58 -1.32 -9.31
N CYS A 422 24.67 -1.12 -10.27
CA CYS A 422 24.91 -1.27 -11.70
C CYS A 422 24.98 0.10 -12.40
N THR A 423 25.53 0.10 -13.61
CA THR A 423 25.52 1.30 -14.47
C THR A 423 24.09 1.63 -14.92
N TYR A 424 23.83 2.90 -15.25
CA TYR A 424 22.54 3.29 -15.83
C TYR A 424 22.24 2.59 -17.17
N ALA A 425 23.27 2.16 -17.90
CA ALA A 425 23.12 1.44 -19.15
C ALA A 425 22.50 0.06 -18.93
N GLU A 426 23.00 -0.68 -17.94
CA GLU A 426 22.48 -1.99 -17.56
C GLU A 426 21.04 -1.89 -17.06
N ARG A 427 20.75 -0.91 -16.18
CA ARG A 427 19.38 -0.66 -15.69
C ARG A 427 18.42 -0.29 -16.82
N LEU A 428 18.88 0.54 -17.76
CA LEU A 428 18.07 0.92 -18.92
C LEU A 428 17.82 -0.27 -19.85
N GLN A 429 18.83 -1.10 -20.11
CA GLN A 429 18.68 -2.31 -20.91
C GLN A 429 17.67 -3.28 -20.28
N TRP A 430 17.79 -3.52 -18.97
CA TRP A 430 16.85 -4.35 -18.21
C TRP A 430 15.42 -3.82 -18.29
N SER A 431 15.23 -2.52 -18.06
CA SER A 431 13.90 -1.89 -18.12
C SER A 431 13.27 -1.94 -19.52
N LYS A 432 14.08 -1.81 -20.58
CA LYS A 432 13.64 -1.92 -21.97
C LYS A 432 13.23 -3.35 -22.31
N GLU A 433 13.97 -4.33 -21.82
CA GLU A 433 13.66 -5.73 -22.06
C GLU A 433 12.38 -6.15 -21.36
N LEU A 434 12.19 -5.75 -20.09
CA LEU A 434 10.91 -5.93 -19.39
C LEU A 434 9.76 -5.25 -20.13
N PHE A 435 9.93 -4.01 -20.58
CA PHE A 435 8.93 -3.30 -21.37
C PHE A 435 8.61 -4.05 -22.69
N ARG A 436 9.63 -4.59 -23.37
CA ARG A 436 9.46 -5.35 -24.62
C ARG A 436 8.59 -6.59 -24.43
N ILE A 437 8.80 -7.34 -23.36
CA ILE A 437 8.03 -8.57 -23.06
C ILE A 437 6.75 -8.33 -22.27
N GLY A 438 6.51 -7.12 -21.77
CA GLY A 438 5.34 -6.77 -20.98
C GLY A 438 4.01 -7.25 -21.59
N PRO A 439 3.72 -6.99 -22.88
CA PRO A 439 2.51 -7.48 -23.54
C PRO A 439 2.39 -9.02 -23.58
N SER A 440 3.53 -9.72 -23.64
CA SER A 440 3.56 -11.19 -23.64
C SER A 440 3.28 -11.75 -22.25
N LEU A 441 3.66 -11.04 -21.18
CA LEU A 441 3.43 -11.44 -19.79
C LEU A 441 2.04 -11.07 -19.26
N ALA A 442 1.34 -10.15 -19.92
CA ALA A 442 0.01 -9.66 -19.55
C ALA A 442 -1.11 -10.72 -19.39
N PRO A 443 -1.09 -11.91 -20.04
CA PRO A 443 -2.10 -12.94 -19.81
C PRO A 443 -2.08 -13.55 -18.41
N TRP A 444 -1.00 -13.34 -17.64
CA TRP A 444 -0.82 -13.88 -16.29
C TRP A 444 -0.80 -12.75 -15.25
N ASP A 445 -1.28 -13.05 -14.05
CA ASP A 445 -1.26 -12.13 -12.92
C ASP A 445 0.08 -12.24 -12.19
N TRP A 446 0.77 -11.10 -12.02
CA TRP A 446 2.08 -11.01 -11.37
C TRP A 446 2.03 -10.19 -10.07
N SER A 447 0.84 -9.93 -9.52
CA SER A 447 0.63 -9.10 -8.34
C SER A 447 1.31 -9.62 -7.07
N GLU A 448 1.61 -10.92 -7.00
CA GLU A 448 2.35 -11.54 -5.89
C GLU A 448 3.87 -11.55 -6.13
N MET A 449 4.35 -11.26 -7.35
CA MET A 449 5.77 -11.35 -7.70
C MET A 449 6.45 -9.97 -7.79
N THR A 450 7.67 -9.89 -7.28
CA THR A 450 8.53 -8.72 -7.38
C THR A 450 9.64 -8.96 -8.39
N PHE A 451 9.70 -8.11 -9.42
CA PHE A 451 10.76 -8.12 -10.42
C PHE A 451 11.96 -7.31 -9.90
N VAL A 452 13.11 -7.96 -9.71
CA VAL A 452 14.32 -7.31 -9.19
C VAL A 452 15.51 -7.48 -10.13
N LEU A 453 16.32 -6.43 -10.26
CA LEU A 453 17.60 -6.49 -10.98
C LEU A 453 18.65 -7.19 -10.10
N SER A 454 19.16 -8.33 -10.55
CA SER A 454 20.12 -9.17 -9.82
C SER A 454 21.26 -9.59 -10.75
N PRO A 455 22.49 -9.84 -10.26
CA PRO A 455 23.56 -10.38 -11.11
C PRO A 455 23.23 -11.80 -11.63
N ASP A 456 22.43 -12.56 -10.87
CA ASP A 456 22.07 -13.95 -11.15
C ASP A 456 20.56 -14.09 -11.38
N VAL A 457 20.17 -15.10 -12.17
CA VAL A 457 18.77 -15.47 -12.40
C VAL A 457 18.25 -16.25 -11.19
N ASP A 458 17.19 -15.76 -10.55
CA ASP A 458 16.48 -16.47 -9.48
C ASP A 458 14.96 -16.34 -9.71
N ILE A 459 14.27 -17.48 -9.76
CA ILE A 459 12.83 -17.54 -9.99
C ILE A 459 12.21 -18.30 -8.82
N ASP A 460 11.74 -17.55 -7.83
CA ASP A 460 11.11 -18.08 -6.63
C ASP A 460 9.60 -17.85 -6.67
N TRP A 461 8.88 -18.89 -7.13
CA TRP A 461 7.43 -18.92 -7.14
C TRP A 461 6.79 -18.96 -5.74
N ALA A 462 7.53 -19.38 -4.70
CA ALA A 462 6.98 -19.52 -3.34
C ALA A 462 7.06 -18.22 -2.55
N ASN A 463 8.14 -17.46 -2.70
CA ASN A 463 8.33 -16.17 -2.04
C ASN A 463 7.91 -14.96 -2.89
N GLY A 464 7.55 -15.17 -4.16
CA GLY A 464 7.15 -14.09 -5.06
C GLY A 464 8.33 -13.23 -5.51
N LEU A 465 9.45 -13.85 -5.87
CA LEU A 465 10.66 -13.16 -6.32
C LEU A 465 11.06 -13.59 -7.74
N LEU A 466 11.26 -12.61 -8.61
CA LEU A 466 11.80 -12.82 -9.94
C LEU A 466 13.03 -11.93 -10.14
N ALA A 467 14.20 -12.49 -9.86
CA ALA A 467 15.49 -11.84 -9.98
C ALA A 467 16.09 -12.10 -11.37
N LEU A 468 16.34 -11.03 -12.11
CA LEU A 468 16.78 -11.10 -13.51
C LEU A 468 18.05 -10.28 -13.73
N PRO A 469 19.05 -10.80 -14.48
CA PRO A 469 20.22 -10.04 -14.91
C PRO A 469 19.87 -9.02 -15.99
N TYR A 470 20.70 -7.98 -16.14
CA TYR A 470 20.44 -6.89 -17.08
C TYR A 470 20.36 -7.33 -18.56
N ASN A 471 20.96 -8.47 -18.88
CA ASN A 471 21.06 -9.07 -20.21
C ASN A 471 20.25 -10.36 -20.34
N PHE A 472 19.19 -10.53 -19.55
CA PHE A 472 18.30 -11.67 -19.67
C PHE A 472 17.61 -11.72 -21.05
N ASP A 473 17.35 -12.93 -21.54
CA ASP A 473 16.57 -13.14 -22.77
C ASP A 473 15.09 -13.19 -22.42
N GLY A 474 14.35 -12.14 -22.79
CA GLY A 474 12.92 -12.05 -22.52
C GLY A 474 12.10 -13.13 -23.24
N ASP A 475 12.53 -13.60 -24.42
CA ASP A 475 11.79 -14.64 -25.15
C ASP A 475 11.99 -16.02 -24.48
N ALA A 476 13.16 -16.25 -23.86
CA ALA A 476 13.39 -17.42 -23.01
C ALA A 476 12.50 -17.40 -21.75
N LEU A 477 12.33 -16.23 -21.13
CA LEU A 477 11.45 -16.08 -19.97
C LEU A 477 9.98 -16.35 -20.34
N VAL A 478 9.49 -15.81 -21.46
CA VAL A 478 8.12 -16.08 -21.92
C VAL A 478 7.91 -17.56 -22.18
N ARG A 479 8.86 -18.24 -22.86
CA ARG A 479 8.79 -19.70 -23.06
C ARG A 479 8.77 -20.47 -21.75
N TYR A 480 9.60 -20.08 -20.78
CA TYR A 480 9.60 -20.70 -19.45
C TYR A 480 8.23 -20.57 -18.76
N VAL A 481 7.60 -19.40 -18.83
CA VAL A 481 6.25 -19.19 -18.26
C VAL A 481 5.19 -20.01 -19.03
N GLU A 482 5.30 -20.11 -20.35
CA GLU A 482 4.44 -20.97 -21.16
C GLU A 482 4.60 -22.47 -20.79
N GLU A 483 5.82 -22.92 -20.53
CA GLU A 483 6.12 -24.27 -20.02
C GLU A 483 5.48 -24.51 -18.65
N VAL A 484 5.63 -23.57 -17.70
CA VAL A 484 4.96 -23.63 -16.38
C VAL A 484 3.44 -23.72 -16.53
N GLN A 485 2.87 -22.94 -17.45
CA GLN A 485 1.43 -22.98 -17.73
C GLN A 485 1.00 -24.29 -18.41
N GLN A 486 1.86 -24.87 -19.24
CA GLN A 486 1.62 -26.16 -19.88
C GLN A 486 1.71 -27.29 -18.85
N GLU A 487 2.65 -27.26 -17.93
CA GLU A 487 2.73 -28.18 -16.79
C GLU A 487 1.48 -28.09 -15.90
N ALA A 488 1.01 -26.88 -15.58
CA ALA A 488 -0.21 -26.68 -14.83
C ALA A 488 -1.44 -27.26 -15.55
N LYS A 489 -1.55 -27.06 -16.86
CA LYS A 489 -2.61 -27.65 -17.69
C LYS A 489 -2.52 -29.18 -17.75
N SER A 490 -1.32 -29.75 -17.91
CA SER A 490 -1.09 -31.20 -17.92
C SER A 490 -1.45 -31.82 -16.58
N ARG A 491 -0.98 -31.24 -15.47
CA ARG A 491 -1.34 -31.66 -14.10
C ARG A 491 -2.85 -31.63 -13.89
N LYS A 492 -3.54 -30.58 -14.36
CA LYS A 492 -5.00 -30.50 -14.24
C LYS A 492 -5.73 -31.55 -15.09
N ARG A 493 -5.21 -31.86 -16.29
CA ARG A 493 -5.76 -32.92 -17.14
C ARG A 493 -5.58 -34.30 -16.50
N GLU A 494 -4.41 -34.57 -15.95
CA GLU A 494 -4.13 -35.82 -15.22
C GLU A 494 -5.04 -35.98 -14.00
N GLU A 495 -5.24 -34.91 -13.22
CA GLU A 495 -6.18 -34.90 -12.10
C GLU A 495 -7.62 -35.21 -12.54
N LEU A 496 -8.07 -34.60 -13.65
CA LEU A 496 -9.41 -34.85 -14.21
C LEU A 496 -9.56 -36.27 -14.77
N LEU A 497 -8.51 -36.80 -15.41
CA LEU A 497 -8.49 -38.18 -15.90
C LEU A 497 -8.48 -39.18 -14.74
N ALA A 498 -7.72 -38.92 -13.68
CA ALA A 498 -7.71 -39.73 -12.46
C ALA A 498 -9.08 -39.72 -11.77
N ALA A 499 -9.72 -38.54 -11.65
CA ALA A 499 -11.06 -38.42 -11.10
C ALA A 499 -12.11 -39.16 -11.97
N SER A 500 -12.02 -39.05 -13.29
CA SER A 500 -12.91 -39.79 -14.21
C SER A 500 -12.66 -41.30 -14.17
N ALA A 501 -11.42 -41.75 -13.99
CA ALA A 501 -11.09 -43.17 -13.86
C ALA A 501 -11.66 -43.73 -12.55
N MET A 502 -11.51 -43.01 -11.43
CA MET A 502 -12.13 -43.38 -10.16
C MET A 502 -13.66 -43.44 -10.25
N GLN A 503 -14.30 -42.48 -10.93
CA GLN A 503 -15.75 -42.52 -11.16
C GLN A 503 -16.21 -43.72 -12.01
N ARG A 504 -15.46 -44.08 -13.05
CA ARG A 504 -15.76 -45.28 -13.85
C ARG A 504 -15.57 -46.56 -13.05
N GLU A 505 -14.51 -46.64 -12.25
CA GLU A 505 -14.28 -47.78 -11.37
C GLU A 505 -15.39 -47.92 -10.32
N GLU A 506 -15.88 -46.80 -9.76
CA GLU A 506 -17.04 -46.77 -8.88
C GLU A 506 -18.34 -47.18 -9.59
N GLU A 507 -18.59 -46.71 -10.81
CA GLU A 507 -19.78 -47.08 -11.58
C GLU A 507 -19.75 -48.56 -11.99
N GLU A 508 -18.59 -49.09 -12.41
CA GLU A 508 -18.40 -50.51 -12.70
C GLU A 508 -18.57 -51.37 -11.45
N ARG A 509 -18.04 -50.93 -10.30
CA ARG A 509 -18.27 -51.61 -9.01
C ARG A 509 -19.75 -51.63 -8.64
N ARG A 510 -20.48 -50.53 -8.88
CA ARG A 510 -21.94 -50.45 -8.65
C ARG A 510 -22.73 -51.31 -9.63
N ARG A 511 -22.36 -51.34 -10.92
CA ARG A 511 -22.98 -52.24 -11.92
C ARG A 511 -22.73 -53.70 -11.59
N LYS A 512 -21.53 -54.03 -11.12
CA LYS A 512 -21.20 -55.39 -10.67
C LYS A 512 -22.06 -55.78 -9.46
N GLN A 513 -22.20 -54.89 -8.47
CA GLN A 513 -23.11 -55.10 -7.34
C GLN A 513 -24.57 -55.32 -7.80
N GLN A 514 -25.07 -54.50 -8.72
CA GLN A 514 -26.42 -54.66 -9.29
C GLN A 514 -26.57 -55.96 -10.09
N HIS A 515 -25.55 -56.35 -10.85
CA HIS A 515 -25.57 -57.58 -11.62
C HIS A 515 -25.53 -58.83 -10.73
N ASP A 516 -24.74 -58.80 -9.66
CA ASP A 516 -24.68 -59.85 -8.65
C ASP A 516 -26.03 -59.99 -7.91
N GLU A 517 -26.70 -58.86 -7.63
CA GLU A 517 -28.09 -58.81 -7.10
C GLU A 517 -29.11 -59.39 -8.11
N GLU A 518 -29.05 -59.02 -9.39
CA GLU A 518 -29.97 -59.49 -10.44
C GLU A 518 -29.83 -60.98 -10.76
N LEU A 519 -28.60 -61.51 -10.74
CA LEU A 519 -28.36 -62.93 -10.99
C LEU A 519 -28.87 -63.84 -9.88
N MET A 520 -29.46 -63.28 -8.82
CA MET A 520 -29.72 -64.00 -7.57
C MET A 520 -28.53 -64.89 -7.20
N VAL A 521 -27.32 -64.33 -7.34
CA VAL A 521 -26.19 -64.90 -6.62
C VAL A 521 -26.47 -64.53 -5.19
N GLU A 522 -27.30 -65.35 -4.53
CA GLU A 522 -27.29 -65.45 -3.10
C GLU A 522 -25.83 -65.76 -2.75
N CYS A 523 -25.09 -64.71 -2.41
CA CYS A 523 -23.90 -64.84 -1.61
C CYS A 523 -24.39 -65.48 -0.31
N GLN A 524 -24.38 -66.81 -0.27
CA GLN A 524 -24.50 -67.59 0.93
C GLN A 524 -23.29 -67.25 1.81
N GLU A 525 -23.37 -66.12 2.50
CA GLU A 525 -22.77 -65.99 3.80
C GLU A 525 -23.57 -66.87 4.75
N LYS A 526 -23.11 -68.10 4.97
CA LYS A 526 -23.34 -68.91 6.19
C LYS A 526 -22.65 -70.27 6.12
N GLY A 527 -21.73 -70.48 7.06
CA GLY A 527 -21.73 -71.74 7.83
C GLY A 527 -20.71 -72.81 7.45
N GLU A 528 -19.66 -72.88 8.27
CA GLU A 528 -19.25 -74.11 8.98
C GLU A 528 -18.80 -75.36 8.18
N ARG A 529 -17.50 -75.64 8.35
CA ARG A 529 -16.92 -76.94 8.75
C ARG A 529 -16.96 -78.13 7.77
N SER A 530 -15.77 -78.75 7.70
CA SER A 530 -15.49 -80.17 7.41
C SER A 530 -15.27 -80.50 5.94
N GLY A 531 -14.05 -80.92 5.64
CA GLY A 531 -13.62 -81.31 4.31
C GLY A 531 -14.34 -82.53 3.77
N ASP A 532 -14.39 -82.61 2.45
CA ASP A 532 -13.87 -83.77 1.74
C ASP A 532 -13.60 -83.36 0.29
N ASP A 533 -12.56 -83.96 -0.26
CA ASP A 533 -11.99 -83.65 -1.56
C ASP A 533 -12.98 -83.89 -2.70
N SER A 534 -13.51 -82.81 -3.29
CA SER A 534 -14.01 -82.87 -4.66
C SER A 534 -13.78 -81.53 -5.36
N PRO A 535 -13.10 -81.53 -6.53
CA PRO A 535 -12.85 -80.29 -7.26
C PRO A 535 -14.19 -79.74 -7.70
N THR A 536 -14.42 -78.47 -7.34
CA THR A 536 -15.64 -77.74 -7.69
C THR A 536 -15.88 -77.80 -9.20
N VAL A 537 -17.14 -77.73 -9.65
CA VAL A 537 -17.47 -77.66 -11.10
C VAL A 537 -16.71 -76.53 -11.78
N ALA A 538 -16.45 -75.43 -11.06
CA ALA A 538 -15.61 -74.32 -11.47
C ALA A 538 -14.13 -74.69 -11.63
N GLU A 539 -13.55 -75.48 -10.72
CA GLU A 539 -12.18 -76.00 -10.87
C GLU A 539 -12.06 -77.03 -11.98
N ARG A 540 -13.05 -77.93 -12.17
CA ARG A 540 -13.06 -78.84 -13.33
C ARG A 540 -13.18 -78.09 -14.64
N MET A 541 -14.00 -77.04 -14.70
CA MET A 541 -14.09 -76.16 -15.87
C MET A 541 -12.78 -75.41 -16.11
N ARG A 542 -12.12 -74.88 -15.08
CA ARG A 542 -10.80 -74.24 -15.21
C ARG A 542 -9.71 -75.22 -15.64
N HIS A 543 -9.74 -76.47 -15.14
CA HIS A 543 -8.80 -77.51 -15.54
C HIS A 543 -9.04 -77.98 -16.99
N LEU A 544 -10.31 -78.08 -17.41
CA LEU A 544 -10.70 -78.34 -18.80
C LEU A 544 -10.28 -77.18 -19.73
N TYR A 545 -10.46 -75.92 -19.30
CA TYR A 545 -10.02 -74.74 -20.04
C TYR A 545 -8.50 -74.67 -20.18
N ARG A 546 -7.72 -75.01 -19.13
CA ARG A 546 -6.26 -75.12 -19.20
C ARG A 546 -5.78 -76.27 -20.09
N GLN A 547 -6.49 -77.41 -20.08
CA GLN A 547 -6.16 -78.54 -20.96
C GLN A 547 -6.52 -78.31 -22.43
N THR A 548 -7.56 -77.52 -22.72
CA THR A 548 -8.04 -77.28 -24.09
C THR A 548 -7.36 -76.11 -24.78
N ASN A 549 -6.80 -75.15 -24.04
CA ASN A 549 -6.12 -73.98 -24.59
C ASN A 549 -4.71 -73.79 -23.99
N PRO A 550 -3.71 -74.57 -24.46
CA PRO A 550 -2.33 -74.48 -23.98
C PRO A 550 -1.61 -73.15 -24.32
N HIS A 551 -2.31 -72.20 -24.94
CA HIS A 551 -1.79 -70.88 -25.31
C HIS A 551 -2.35 -69.73 -24.45
N MET A 552 -3.19 -70.02 -23.45
CA MET A 552 -3.84 -68.99 -22.62
C MET A 552 -3.16 -68.75 -21.27
N ASP A 553 -2.16 -69.56 -20.88
CA ASP A 553 -1.44 -69.40 -19.61
C ASP A 553 -0.56 -68.14 -19.57
N GLU A 554 -0.17 -67.58 -20.73
CA GLU A 554 0.50 -66.26 -20.81
C GLU A 554 -0.42 -65.08 -20.46
N TYR A 555 -1.74 -65.22 -20.63
CA TYR A 555 -2.69 -64.13 -20.41
C TYR A 555 -3.35 -64.17 -19.01
N LEU A 556 -3.13 -65.23 -18.23
CA LEU A 556 -3.78 -65.45 -16.93
C LEU A 556 -2.81 -65.47 -15.73
N ALA A 557 -1.52 -65.23 -15.95
CA ALA A 557 -0.47 -65.31 -14.93
C ALA A 557 -0.07 -63.98 -14.27
N SER A 558 -0.68 -62.85 -14.62
CA SER A 558 -0.25 -61.53 -14.14
C SER A 558 -1.35 -60.78 -13.35
N SER A 559 -1.89 -61.42 -12.30
CA SER A 559 -2.55 -60.70 -11.22
C SER A 559 -2.51 -61.48 -9.91
N ASN A 560 -1.61 -61.10 -9.00
CA ASN A 560 -1.83 -61.15 -7.54
C ASN A 560 -0.68 -60.47 -6.78
N SER A 561 -1.00 -59.29 -6.25
CA SER A 561 -0.57 -58.73 -4.96
C SER A 561 0.93 -58.64 -4.57
N ARG A 562 1.30 -57.40 -4.20
CA ARG A 562 2.11 -56.97 -3.03
C ARG A 562 3.62 -56.68 -3.22
N VAL A 563 3.96 -55.40 -2.97
CA VAL A 563 5.24 -54.78 -2.45
C VAL A 563 6.49 -54.98 -3.33
N ASP A 564 7.38 -54.03 -3.63
CA ASP A 564 8.01 -52.96 -2.84
C ASP A 564 8.62 -51.89 -3.78
N THR A 565 8.66 -50.63 -3.34
CA THR A 565 9.35 -49.51 -4.01
C THR A 565 10.84 -49.52 -3.71
N LEU A 566 11.71 -49.65 -4.73
CA LEU A 566 13.17 -49.46 -4.63
C LEU A 566 13.74 -48.85 -5.95
N PRO A 567 14.92 -48.20 -5.89
CA PRO A 567 15.21 -46.90 -6.49
C PRO A 567 15.70 -46.95 -7.94
N VAL A 568 15.47 -45.85 -8.67
CA VAL A 568 15.94 -45.65 -10.05
C VAL A 568 17.45 -45.41 -10.06
N GLU A 569 18.22 -46.47 -10.31
CA GLU A 569 19.56 -46.39 -10.91
C GLU A 569 19.54 -47.04 -12.31
N ARG A 570 20.12 -46.31 -13.28
CA ARG A 570 20.38 -46.54 -14.72
C ARG A 570 20.30 -47.98 -15.28
N PRO A 571 19.79 -48.19 -16.51
CA PRO A 571 20.01 -49.44 -17.24
C PRO A 571 21.33 -49.43 -18.03
N LEU A 572 22.22 -50.34 -17.65
CA LEU A 572 23.29 -50.89 -18.46
C LEU A 572 22.72 -51.86 -19.51
N SER A 573 23.10 -51.64 -20.77
CA SER A 573 23.43 -52.63 -21.81
C SER A 573 22.87 -54.06 -21.67
N HIS A 574 21.83 -54.40 -22.43
CA HIS A 574 21.54 -55.78 -22.84
C HIS A 574 22.17 -56.03 -24.22
N ALA A 575 23.33 -56.69 -24.20
CA ALA A 575 23.95 -57.27 -25.39
C ALA A 575 23.15 -58.50 -25.83
N VAL A 576 22.53 -58.43 -27.01
CA VAL A 576 21.96 -59.60 -27.70
C VAL A 576 23.10 -60.26 -28.47
N THR A 577 23.48 -61.46 -28.03
CA THR A 577 24.42 -62.35 -28.73
C THR A 577 23.65 -63.19 -29.74
N PHE A 578 24.03 -63.13 -31.02
CA PHE A 578 23.50 -63.99 -32.08
C PHE A 578 24.30 -65.30 -32.15
N ASN A 579 23.63 -66.44 -32.42
CA ASN A 579 24.31 -67.76 -32.45
C ASN A 579 25.00 -68.04 -33.78
N SER A 580 24.79 -67.20 -34.79
CA SER A 580 25.55 -67.20 -36.04
C SER A 580 25.50 -65.83 -36.70
N ASP A 581 26.53 -65.50 -37.49
CA ASP A 581 26.55 -64.28 -38.29
C ASP A 581 25.34 -64.20 -39.25
N ALA A 582 24.82 -65.35 -39.71
CA ALA A 582 23.64 -65.40 -40.56
C ALA A 582 22.35 -65.00 -39.82
N GLU A 583 22.21 -65.38 -38.54
CA GLU A 583 21.08 -64.97 -37.68
C GLU A 583 21.16 -63.47 -37.36
N ALA A 584 22.37 -62.96 -37.11
CA ALA A 584 22.61 -61.53 -36.96
C ALA A 584 22.25 -60.77 -38.24
N GLU A 585 22.66 -61.27 -39.41
CA GLU A 585 22.44 -60.63 -40.70
C GLU A 585 20.96 -60.65 -41.13
N ASP A 586 20.22 -61.73 -40.86
CA ASP A 586 18.78 -61.80 -41.14
C ASP A 586 17.98 -60.89 -40.20
N GLN A 587 18.33 -60.84 -38.91
CA GLN A 587 17.71 -59.92 -37.95
C GLN A 587 18.02 -58.46 -38.30
N LEU A 588 19.27 -58.15 -38.67
CA LEU A 588 19.68 -56.82 -39.12
C LEU A 588 19.05 -56.44 -40.47
N LYS A 589 18.77 -57.40 -41.38
CA LYS A 589 17.96 -57.15 -42.58
C LYS A 589 16.50 -56.90 -42.24
N TRP A 590 15.93 -57.65 -41.29
CA TRP A 590 14.55 -57.48 -40.83
C TRP A 590 14.35 -56.15 -40.11
N GLU A 591 15.36 -55.71 -39.35
CA GLU A 591 15.43 -54.42 -38.66
C GLU A 591 15.91 -53.27 -39.58
N GLY A 592 16.17 -53.53 -40.86
CA GLY A 592 16.41 -52.51 -41.87
C GLY A 592 17.82 -51.89 -41.88
N PHE A 593 18.82 -52.53 -41.27
CA PHE A 593 20.17 -51.99 -41.08
C PHE A 593 21.10 -52.04 -42.31
N TYR A 594 20.76 -52.74 -43.39
CA TYR A 594 21.65 -52.97 -44.56
C TYR A 594 21.22 -52.30 -45.88
N ALA A 595 20.35 -51.29 -45.82
CA ALA A 595 20.08 -50.42 -46.98
C ALA A 595 20.88 -49.11 -46.86
N GLU A 596 22.13 -49.15 -47.33
CA GLU A 596 23.07 -48.03 -47.47
C GLU A 596 23.01 -47.37 -48.87
N PRO A 597 23.52 -46.13 -49.10
CA PRO A 597 23.64 -45.05 -48.11
C PRO A 597 23.68 -43.57 -48.64
N TYR A 598 23.69 -42.62 -47.68
CA TYR A 598 24.21 -41.22 -47.72
C TYR A 598 23.57 -40.20 -48.71
N VAL A 599 22.82 -39.21 -48.19
CA VAL A 599 23.24 -37.84 -47.77
C VAL A 599 22.06 -37.19 -47.00
N ASP A 600 22.40 -36.48 -45.93
CA ASP A 600 21.57 -35.74 -44.95
C ASP A 600 20.98 -36.51 -43.75
N GLN A 601 21.76 -36.38 -42.68
CA GLN A 601 21.57 -36.86 -41.32
C GLN A 601 20.46 -36.09 -40.61
N VAL A 602 19.63 -36.86 -39.91
CA VAL A 602 18.50 -36.49 -39.07
C VAL A 602 18.99 -35.87 -37.74
N PRO A 603 18.54 -34.67 -37.34
CA PRO A 603 18.40 -34.34 -35.94
C PRO A 603 17.16 -35.05 -35.42
N THR A 604 17.33 -35.87 -34.39
CA THR A 604 16.30 -36.41 -33.50
C THR A 604 15.26 -35.33 -33.10
N SER A 605 14.24 -35.09 -33.93
CA SER A 605 13.24 -34.03 -33.72
C SER A 605 11.80 -34.30 -34.23
N ASP A 606 11.52 -35.48 -34.81
CA ASP A 606 10.25 -35.72 -35.55
C ASP A 606 9.22 -36.67 -34.88
N ILE A 607 9.34 -36.95 -33.59
CA ILE A 607 8.21 -37.58 -32.83
C ILE A 607 7.11 -36.52 -32.58
N ASP A 608 7.49 -35.25 -32.45
CA ASP A 608 6.55 -34.15 -32.33
C ASP A 608 5.90 -33.78 -33.67
N ASP A 609 6.52 -34.06 -34.81
CA ASP A 609 5.91 -33.82 -36.13
C ASP A 609 4.89 -34.90 -36.53
N MET A 610 5.02 -36.13 -36.03
CA MET A 610 3.95 -37.14 -36.10
C MET A 610 2.78 -36.80 -35.16
N ALA A 611 3.05 -36.29 -33.96
CA ALA A 611 2.00 -35.80 -33.07
C ALA A 611 1.33 -34.52 -33.60
N HIS A 612 2.10 -33.62 -34.21
CA HIS A 612 1.62 -32.38 -34.81
C HIS A 612 0.86 -32.63 -36.12
N THR A 613 1.31 -33.57 -36.96
CA THR A 613 0.50 -34.05 -38.11
C THR A 613 -0.73 -34.82 -37.66
N PHE A 614 -0.69 -35.61 -36.59
CA PHE A 614 -1.89 -36.25 -36.02
C PHE A 614 -2.86 -35.24 -35.39
N MET A 615 -2.36 -34.15 -34.80
CA MET A 615 -3.16 -33.03 -34.31
C MET A 615 -3.74 -32.18 -35.45
N LEU A 616 -2.98 -31.95 -36.53
CA LEU A 616 -3.44 -31.26 -37.74
C LEU A 616 -4.48 -32.09 -38.51
N THR A 617 -4.28 -33.41 -38.66
CA THR A 617 -5.28 -34.29 -39.29
C THR A 617 -6.51 -34.45 -38.42
N ASN A 618 -6.38 -34.56 -37.08
CA ASN A 618 -7.55 -34.53 -36.19
C ASN A 618 -8.27 -33.18 -36.20
N ARG A 619 -7.54 -32.05 -36.29
CA ARG A 619 -8.15 -30.72 -36.44
C ARG A 619 -8.90 -30.63 -37.77
N TRP A 620 -8.29 -31.08 -38.86
CA TRP A 620 -8.92 -31.12 -40.17
C TRP A 620 -10.16 -32.02 -40.19
N HIS A 621 -10.09 -33.22 -39.60
CA HIS A 621 -11.24 -34.12 -39.47
C HIS A 621 -12.34 -33.55 -38.57
N ARG A 622 -12.00 -32.84 -37.48
CA ARG A 622 -12.99 -32.14 -36.62
C ARG A 622 -13.64 -30.97 -37.35
N GLU A 623 -12.86 -30.18 -38.09
CA GLU A 623 -13.36 -29.09 -38.91
C GLU A 623 -14.23 -29.61 -40.07
N GLU A 624 -13.85 -30.71 -40.73
CA GLU A 624 -14.64 -31.35 -41.79
C GLU A 624 -15.92 -32.00 -41.24
N ALA A 625 -15.87 -32.64 -40.06
CA ALA A 625 -17.04 -33.17 -39.37
C ALA A 625 -17.98 -32.05 -38.91
N ALA A 626 -17.45 -30.94 -38.39
CA ALA A 626 -18.24 -29.77 -38.03
C ALA A 626 -18.88 -29.11 -39.27
N LYS A 627 -18.15 -29.06 -40.39
CA LYS A 627 -18.67 -28.57 -41.67
C LYS A 627 -19.76 -29.48 -42.22
N LYS A 628 -19.60 -30.81 -42.15
CA LYS A 628 -20.66 -31.79 -42.49
C LYS A 628 -21.88 -31.66 -41.58
N MET A 629 -21.70 -31.47 -40.26
CA MET A 629 -22.82 -31.22 -39.36
C MET A 629 -23.52 -29.89 -39.66
N LEU A 630 -22.78 -28.83 -39.99
CA LEU A 630 -23.35 -27.55 -40.40
C LEU A 630 -24.07 -27.62 -41.75
N ASP A 631 -23.57 -28.41 -42.70
CA ASP A 631 -24.24 -28.67 -43.97
C ASP A 631 -25.49 -29.54 -43.77
N GLN A 632 -25.46 -30.51 -42.86
CA GLN A 632 -26.65 -31.26 -42.42
C GLN A 632 -27.65 -30.35 -41.70
N LEU A 633 -27.20 -29.41 -40.86
CA LEU A 633 -28.05 -28.41 -40.22
C LEU A 633 -28.63 -27.41 -41.23
N ARG A 634 -27.88 -27.03 -42.28
CA ARG A 634 -28.39 -26.24 -43.42
C ARG A 634 -29.40 -27.01 -44.27
N GLY A 635 -29.24 -28.33 -44.38
CA GLY A 635 -30.19 -29.21 -45.07
C GLY A 635 -31.48 -29.44 -44.28
N THR A 636 -31.40 -29.51 -42.94
CA THR A 636 -32.54 -29.77 -42.05
C THR A 636 -33.29 -28.49 -41.63
N TYR A 637 -32.59 -27.37 -41.48
CA TYR A 637 -33.20 -26.06 -41.19
C TYR A 637 -33.20 -25.19 -42.46
N GLY A 638 -34.26 -25.34 -43.25
CA GLY A 638 -34.40 -24.74 -44.57
C GLY A 638 -34.14 -23.22 -44.62
N LYS A 639 -33.21 -22.83 -45.51
CA LYS A 639 -33.05 -21.59 -46.33
C LYS A 639 -33.57 -20.22 -45.85
N LYS A 640 -33.97 -19.99 -44.60
CA LYS A 640 -34.37 -18.66 -44.10
C LYS A 640 -33.28 -18.01 -43.26
N SER A 641 -32.35 -17.40 -43.99
CA SER A 641 -31.69 -16.11 -43.69
C SER A 641 -31.63 -15.68 -42.22
N ARG A 642 -30.56 -16.07 -41.53
CA ARG A 642 -29.90 -15.19 -40.55
C ARG A 642 -28.40 -15.39 -40.69
N ARG A 643 -27.70 -14.29 -40.99
CA ARG A 643 -26.24 -14.22 -41.08
C ARG A 643 -25.66 -14.69 -39.75
N PHE A 644 -25.00 -15.84 -39.74
CA PHE A 644 -24.00 -16.16 -38.73
C PHE A 644 -22.70 -15.53 -39.22
N GLU A 645 -22.36 -14.39 -38.65
CA GLU A 645 -21.06 -13.75 -38.83
C GLU A 645 -20.01 -14.61 -38.11
N TYR A 646 -18.91 -14.90 -38.81
CA TYR A 646 -17.80 -15.67 -38.28
C TYR A 646 -17.15 -14.90 -37.12
N GLN A 647 -17.29 -15.40 -35.90
CA GLN A 647 -16.45 -14.98 -34.78
C GLN A 647 -15.37 -16.06 -34.60
N LYS A 648 -14.09 -15.69 -34.75
CA LYS A 648 -12.95 -16.58 -34.51
C LYS A 648 -13.05 -17.11 -33.07
N MET A 649 -12.93 -18.43 -32.91
CA MET A 649 -12.94 -19.14 -31.62
C MET A 649 -11.89 -18.65 -30.59
N GLY A 650 -11.02 -17.70 -30.95
CA GLY A 650 -10.05 -17.07 -30.04
C GLY A 650 -10.62 -15.91 -29.20
N ASP A 651 -11.73 -15.29 -29.60
CA ASP A 651 -12.31 -14.13 -28.89
C ASP A 651 -13.40 -14.51 -27.87
N VAL A 652 -13.55 -15.81 -27.55
CA VAL A 652 -14.56 -16.34 -26.61
C VAL A 652 -13.88 -17.14 -25.49
N LEU A 653 -12.78 -16.60 -24.96
CA LEU A 653 -12.07 -17.15 -23.80
C LEU A 653 -12.51 -16.44 -22.50
N GLU A 654 -13.80 -16.47 -22.19
CA GLU A 654 -14.34 -16.24 -20.83
C GLU A 654 -15.07 -17.48 -20.27
N ILE A 655 -14.91 -18.64 -20.93
CA ILE A 655 -15.69 -19.86 -20.65
C ILE A 655 -15.26 -20.62 -19.38
N ASN A 656 -14.25 -20.15 -18.63
CA ASN A 656 -13.81 -20.82 -17.39
C ASN A 656 -14.31 -20.20 -16.08
N ASN A 657 -15.23 -19.23 -16.11
CA ASN A 657 -15.76 -18.64 -14.88
C ASN A 657 -17.16 -19.20 -14.52
N ALA A 658 -17.20 -20.24 -13.68
CA ALA A 658 -18.44 -20.91 -13.24
C ALA A 658 -19.44 -20.01 -12.47
N LYS A 659 -19.08 -18.74 -12.20
CA LYS A 659 -19.90 -17.76 -11.49
C LYS A 659 -20.55 -16.70 -12.37
N VAL A 660 -20.32 -16.70 -13.69
CA VAL A 660 -20.84 -15.64 -14.58
C VAL A 660 -21.66 -16.24 -15.73
N GLN A 661 -22.99 -16.11 -15.65
CA GLN A 661 -23.90 -16.40 -16.77
C GLN A 661 -23.86 -15.22 -17.76
N PRO A 662 -23.56 -15.44 -19.06
CA PRO A 662 -23.65 -14.38 -20.06
C PRO A 662 -25.12 -13.99 -20.29
N LYS A 663 -25.41 -12.69 -20.10
CA LYS A 663 -26.72 -12.08 -20.37
C LYS A 663 -27.05 -12.20 -21.86
N GLY A 664 -28.13 -12.89 -22.22
CA GLY A 664 -28.60 -12.90 -23.61
C GLY A 664 -29.46 -14.10 -24.04
N PHE A 665 -29.55 -15.17 -23.24
CA PHE A 665 -30.38 -16.33 -23.57
C PHE A 665 -31.70 -16.36 -22.78
N PRO A 666 -32.84 -16.63 -23.42
CA PRO A 666 -34.14 -16.69 -22.75
C PRO A 666 -34.26 -17.92 -21.85
N THR A 667 -34.63 -17.71 -20.59
CA THR A 667 -34.96 -18.75 -19.62
C THR A 667 -36.27 -19.44 -20.02
N LEU A 668 -36.18 -20.71 -20.43
CA LEU A 668 -37.33 -21.60 -20.52
C LEU A 668 -37.75 -22.05 -19.12
N THR A 669 -38.87 -21.50 -18.63
CA THR A 669 -39.58 -21.96 -17.44
C THR A 669 -40.26 -23.31 -17.68
N ARG A 670 -39.93 -24.33 -16.88
CA ARG A 670 -40.74 -25.51 -16.47
C ARG A 670 -39.82 -26.35 -15.57
N GLY A 671 -40.04 -26.57 -14.28
CA GLY A 671 -41.30 -26.91 -13.63
C GLY A 671 -41.62 -28.38 -13.89
N ILE A 672 -41.08 -29.30 -13.08
CA ILE A 672 -41.62 -30.63 -12.71
C ILE A 672 -40.84 -31.11 -11.47
N LYS A 673 -41.54 -31.34 -10.35
CA LYS A 673 -41.06 -32.12 -9.19
C LYS A 673 -41.12 -33.62 -9.53
N PRO A 674 -40.20 -34.46 -9.04
CA PRO A 674 -40.48 -35.86 -8.75
C PRO A 674 -40.87 -36.02 -7.27
N GLY A 675 -41.94 -36.77 -7.01
CA GLY A 675 -42.48 -37.02 -5.67
C GLY A 675 -41.72 -38.09 -4.91
N PHE A 676 -41.55 -37.86 -3.60
CA PHE A 676 -42.10 -38.66 -2.51
C PHE A 676 -42.52 -37.69 -1.39
#